data_AF-A0A2E8D840-F1
#
_entry.id   AF-A0A2E8D840-F1
#
_cell.length_a   1.000
_cell.length_b   1.000
_cell.length_c   1.000
_cell.angle_alpha   90.00
_cell.angle_beta   90.00
_cell.angle_gamma   90.00
#
_symmetry.space_group_name_H-M   'P 1'
#
loop_
_entity.id
_entity.type
_entity.pdbx_description
1 polymer ?
#
loop_
_entity_poly.entity_id
_entity_poly.type
_entity_poly.pdbx_seq_one_letter_code
_entity_poly.pdbx_strand_id
1 'polypeptide(L)'
;MARTSFFPRWLRAPCATRAGKARRRPLLVERLDSRLLLAADNPINVGTDLSGGIGVVFEGLAAGDDFGRAVSTAGDVNGDGFDDVLVGADGADVNGELSGQSYVVFGGAEAFPDTFDLSTLDGSNGFALSGAEAFDRSGLSLSKAGDFNGDGFADVLISAVESDGDGSRRGRSYLVFGKSSGFAAAIDLRFLNGTNGFAINGAADDDFSGVAVSHVGDMNGDGLDDVVIGAAYADPGGRDKAGAAYVLFGSQINRGSQFSLATLDGTNGFVIDGGSAGDLTGSAVGSAGDVNGDGLSDVIVGAYEAAPNGGSSGAAYVVFGSQSGFSATIATTDLDGTNGFAIHGVDAGDAVGWAVAGAGDINGDGFADLLVGASDGSPGGRSMAGRTYVVFGHDGTVAAAFELSSLDGANGFVINGAAEDDESGTAVAATGDMNGDGFDDLIIGARYADSNGQTDAGASYLVLGRQSGFGASLELSALDGDNGFRVDGADANDFLGIAVGTAGDTNGDGFSDFLVGAPAADPLSGTDAGEAYLIFGRDYLDSVTHQGDGTDNDLQGDASANTIVGAQGNDTLTSGGGVDVLLGGQGDDEFVLIDVTFRRVAGGAGIDSVRITGSGVTLDLTQIADSRLTGVEHFDITGNGGNALVVNLTEVLNLSNTSNGLVIRADANDSVNLGAGWAQAGVQSIDDEFYDVFQQGVAEVLILRSEGPTWRNPVDPLDVNNDGFVVPIDALVIINELADRVISSSTGLLPSPPEPPNLPPPFLDPTGDGFVSPLDALQVINFLNNPEAEGEAAESSFAHALPLLSLARLHPAALPTGKGIAAELVAYKKESQAGVVANISRDAFFSDGLAEGGRIDAAADDLLESLQWLW
;
A
#
# COMPACT_ATOMS: atom_id res chain seq x y z
N MET A 1 -66.35 5.00 -47.09
CA MET A 1 -66.54 5.34 -48.52
C MET A 1 -65.17 5.38 -49.20
N ALA A 2 -65.08 5.47 -50.53
CA ALA A 2 -63.81 5.20 -51.26
C ALA A 2 -63.54 6.22 -52.39
N ARG A 3 -62.32 6.14 -52.96
CA ARG A 3 -61.77 6.85 -54.15
C ARG A 3 -61.10 8.22 -53.84
N THR A 4 -59.98 8.64 -54.48
CA THR A 4 -59.08 7.95 -55.44
C THR A 4 -57.67 8.55 -55.49
N SER A 5 -56.69 7.68 -55.75
CA SER A 5 -55.31 7.86 -56.25
C SER A 5 -54.97 9.03 -57.19
N PHE A 6 -53.69 9.45 -57.21
CA PHE A 6 -52.86 9.47 -58.44
C PHE A 6 -51.34 9.41 -58.14
N PHE A 7 -50.55 8.92 -59.10
CA PHE A 7 -49.07 8.78 -59.09
C PHE A 7 -48.55 8.93 -60.55
N PRO A 8 -47.26 9.24 -60.78
CA PRO A 8 -46.48 8.35 -61.66
C PRO A 8 -44.98 8.18 -61.30
N ARG A 9 -44.41 7.04 -61.72
CA ARG A 9 -42.97 6.67 -61.70
C ARG A 9 -42.32 6.81 -63.09
N TRP A 10 -41.00 7.03 -63.12
CA TRP A 10 -39.96 6.54 -64.07
C TRP A 10 -38.57 6.75 -63.38
N LEU A 11 -37.43 6.07 -63.59
CA LEU A 11 -37.01 4.69 -63.96
C LEU A 11 -35.45 4.63 -63.66
N ARG A 12 -34.65 3.55 -63.58
CA ARG A 12 -34.74 2.08 -63.83
C ARG A 12 -33.64 1.33 -63.02
N ALA A 13 -33.69 0.00 -62.95
CA ALA A 13 -32.65 -0.91 -62.40
C ALA A 13 -31.57 -1.30 -63.47
N PRO A 14 -30.53 -2.14 -63.17
CA PRO A 14 -30.72 -3.60 -63.11
C PRO A 14 -29.76 -4.48 -62.23
N CYS A 15 -30.20 -5.73 -61.95
CA CYS A 15 -29.38 -6.93 -61.66
C CYS A 15 -28.56 -7.02 -60.34
N ALA A 16 -28.22 -8.20 -59.79
CA ALA A 16 -28.54 -9.61 -60.15
C ALA A 16 -28.60 -10.52 -58.90
N THR A 17 -29.12 -11.75 -59.07
CA THR A 17 -29.29 -12.76 -58.00
C THR A 17 -28.15 -13.79 -57.89
N ARG A 18 -27.73 -14.15 -56.67
CA ARG A 18 -27.28 -15.52 -56.36
C ARG A 18 -27.35 -15.85 -54.86
N ALA A 19 -27.54 -17.12 -54.53
CA ALA A 19 -27.55 -17.61 -53.15
C ALA A 19 -26.13 -17.94 -52.64
N GLY A 20 -25.89 -17.69 -51.35
CA GLY A 20 -24.65 -18.02 -50.63
C GLY A 20 -24.97 -18.56 -49.24
N LYS A 21 -24.16 -19.51 -48.75
CA LYS A 21 -24.39 -20.23 -47.50
C LYS A 21 -24.48 -19.28 -46.31
N ALA A 22 -25.46 -19.49 -45.43
CA ALA A 22 -25.36 -19.01 -44.05
C ALA A 22 -24.17 -19.73 -43.37
N ARG A 23 -23.09 -19.00 -43.12
CA ARG A 23 -22.20 -19.29 -42.00
C ARG A 23 -22.75 -18.51 -40.81
N ARG A 24 -22.88 -19.15 -39.65
CA ARG A 24 -22.90 -18.39 -38.40
C ARG A 24 -21.56 -17.65 -38.32
N ARG A 25 -21.59 -16.33 -38.13
CA ARG A 25 -20.48 -15.66 -37.45
C ARG A 25 -20.60 -16.01 -35.96
N PRO A 26 -19.50 -16.10 -35.20
CA PRO A 26 -19.59 -15.89 -33.76
C PRO A 26 -20.26 -14.54 -33.50
N LEU A 27 -20.86 -14.37 -32.33
CA LEU A 27 -21.03 -13.03 -31.79
C LEU A 27 -19.61 -12.53 -31.50
N LEU A 28 -19.24 -11.42 -32.12
CA LEU A 28 -18.24 -10.55 -31.53
C LEU A 28 -18.98 -9.88 -30.38
N VAL A 29 -18.41 -9.85 -29.18
CA VAL A 29 -18.79 -8.80 -28.22
C VAL A 29 -18.30 -7.52 -28.86
N GLU A 30 -19.21 -6.64 -29.25
CA GLU A 30 -18.83 -5.31 -29.71
C GLU A 30 -18.32 -4.59 -28.45
N ARG A 31 -17.02 -4.25 -28.41
CA ARG A 31 -16.56 -3.18 -27.52
C ARG A 31 -17.47 -1.99 -27.83
N LEU A 32 -18.23 -1.52 -26.84
CA LEU A 32 -18.74 -0.15 -26.89
C LEU A 32 -17.50 0.74 -26.95
N ASP A 33 -17.46 1.71 -27.87
CA ASP A 33 -16.34 2.64 -27.95
C ASP A 33 -16.26 3.38 -26.60
N SER A 34 -15.19 3.20 -25.81
CA SER A 34 -15.13 3.62 -24.39
C SER A 34 -15.55 5.07 -24.20
N ARG A 35 -15.04 5.95 -25.08
CA ARG A 35 -15.34 7.39 -25.16
C ARG A 35 -16.84 7.75 -25.31
N LEU A 36 -17.70 6.81 -25.66
CA LEU A 36 -19.14 7.04 -25.78
C LEU A 36 -19.84 7.10 -24.41
N LEU A 37 -19.25 6.51 -23.37
CA LEU A 37 -19.81 6.35 -22.02
C LEU A 37 -19.37 7.42 -21.01
N LEU A 38 -18.69 8.48 -21.47
CA LEU A 38 -17.89 9.37 -20.60
C LEU A 38 -18.22 10.87 -20.73
N ALA A 39 -19.18 11.25 -21.57
CA ALA A 39 -19.60 12.66 -21.67
C ALA A 39 -20.71 12.95 -20.63
N ALA A 40 -20.87 14.20 -20.18
CA ALA A 40 -22.00 14.56 -19.31
C ALA A 40 -23.40 14.33 -19.96
N ASP A 41 -23.47 14.22 -21.29
CA ASP A 41 -24.67 13.82 -22.05
C ASP A 41 -24.90 12.28 -22.09
N ASN A 42 -23.95 11.46 -21.62
CA ASN A 42 -24.05 10.01 -21.51
C ASN A 42 -23.15 9.47 -20.36
N PRO A 43 -23.55 9.69 -19.08
CA PRO A 43 -22.80 9.27 -17.88
C PRO A 43 -22.84 7.76 -17.65
N ILE A 44 -22.06 7.27 -16.67
CA ILE A 44 -22.19 5.91 -16.13
C ILE A 44 -23.39 5.88 -15.17
N ASN A 45 -24.40 5.06 -15.43
CA ASN A 45 -25.51 4.83 -14.50
C ASN A 45 -25.26 3.56 -13.67
N VAL A 46 -25.11 3.70 -12.34
CA VAL A 46 -24.78 2.55 -11.48
C VAL A 46 -25.84 1.44 -11.51
N GLY A 47 -27.11 1.81 -11.69
CA GLY A 47 -28.24 0.88 -11.74
C GLY A 47 -28.42 0.14 -13.07
N THR A 48 -27.63 0.45 -14.12
CA THR A 48 -27.71 -0.27 -15.42
C THR A 48 -26.38 -0.64 -16.07
N ASP A 49 -25.29 0.05 -15.77
CA ASP A 49 -24.12 0.07 -16.66
C ASP A 49 -22.89 -0.68 -16.11
N LEU A 50 -22.81 -0.94 -14.79
CA LEU A 50 -21.65 -1.59 -14.18
C LEU A 50 -21.39 -3.03 -14.67
N SER A 51 -22.44 -3.73 -15.11
CA SER A 51 -22.38 -5.15 -15.46
C SER A 51 -21.43 -5.46 -16.61
N GLY A 52 -20.67 -6.55 -16.48
CA GLY A 52 -19.78 -7.04 -17.53
C GLY A 52 -18.40 -6.38 -17.58
N GLY A 53 -17.87 -5.94 -16.43
CA GLY A 53 -16.50 -5.40 -16.31
C GLY A 53 -16.39 -3.88 -16.36
N ILE A 54 -17.43 -3.16 -15.94
CA ILE A 54 -17.36 -1.72 -15.67
C ILE A 54 -17.26 -1.47 -14.15
N GLY A 55 -17.94 -2.27 -13.33
CA GLY A 55 -17.84 -2.19 -11.88
C GLY A 55 -18.56 -3.33 -11.15
N VAL A 56 -18.73 -3.16 -9.83
CA VAL A 56 -19.34 -4.11 -8.89
C VAL A 56 -20.35 -3.37 -8.00
N VAL A 57 -21.53 -3.97 -7.80
CA VAL A 57 -22.49 -3.53 -6.78
C VAL A 57 -22.28 -4.31 -5.49
N PHE A 58 -22.19 -3.63 -4.35
CA PHE A 58 -22.25 -4.24 -3.01
C PHE A 58 -23.58 -3.88 -2.34
N GLU A 59 -24.42 -4.87 -2.03
CA GLU A 59 -25.70 -4.68 -1.33
C GLU A 59 -25.53 -4.81 0.20
N GLY A 60 -26.04 -3.85 0.98
CA GLY A 60 -26.12 -3.94 2.45
C GLY A 60 -26.99 -5.10 2.96
N LEU A 61 -26.76 -5.58 4.18
CA LEU A 61 -27.33 -6.86 4.65
C LEU A 61 -28.71 -6.76 5.33
N ALA A 62 -29.08 -5.62 5.92
CA ALA A 62 -30.39 -5.40 6.52
C ALA A 62 -30.90 -3.95 6.38
N ALA A 63 -32.22 -3.79 6.51
CA ALA A 63 -32.89 -2.50 6.44
C ALA A 63 -32.45 -1.54 7.57
N GLY A 64 -31.94 -0.36 7.23
CA GLY A 64 -31.42 0.63 8.17
C GLY A 64 -29.96 0.41 8.60
N ASP A 65 -29.18 -0.39 7.87
CA ASP A 65 -27.74 -0.55 8.10
C ASP A 65 -26.92 0.67 7.63
N ASP A 66 -27.47 1.52 6.73
CA ASP A 66 -26.78 2.64 6.07
C ASP A 66 -25.47 2.21 5.35
N PHE A 67 -25.44 1.03 4.69
CA PHE A 67 -24.23 0.51 4.03
C PHE A 67 -23.79 1.39 2.84
N GLY A 68 -22.52 1.74 2.77
CA GLY A 68 -22.03 2.75 1.83
C GLY A 68 -22.02 4.17 2.41
N ARG A 69 -22.28 4.32 3.72
CA ARG A 69 -22.12 5.58 4.48
C ARG A 69 -20.75 6.21 4.27
N ALA A 70 -19.72 5.38 4.26
CA ALA A 70 -18.33 5.72 4.05
C ALA A 70 -17.66 4.62 3.23
N VAL A 71 -16.74 5.01 2.36
CA VAL A 71 -16.00 4.12 1.45
C VAL A 71 -14.54 4.53 1.40
N SER A 72 -13.63 3.56 1.28
CA SER A 72 -12.20 3.77 1.07
C SER A 72 -11.57 2.48 0.53
N THR A 73 -10.33 2.54 0.09
CA THR A 73 -9.46 1.36 0.08
C THR A 73 -9.11 0.97 1.52
N ALA A 74 -8.86 -0.32 1.76
CA ALA A 74 -8.18 -0.80 2.95
C ALA A 74 -6.65 -0.80 2.78
N GLY A 75 -6.15 -0.64 1.54
CA GLY A 75 -4.86 -1.16 1.09
C GLY A 75 -4.92 -2.68 0.88
N ASP A 76 -3.82 -3.29 0.46
CA ASP A 76 -3.66 -4.75 0.57
C ASP A 76 -3.49 -5.14 2.06
N VAL A 77 -4.56 -5.57 2.71
CA VAL A 77 -4.50 -6.00 4.13
C VAL A 77 -4.09 -7.45 4.26
N ASN A 78 -4.00 -8.18 3.14
CA ASN A 78 -3.92 -9.63 3.10
C ASN A 78 -2.59 -10.15 2.53
N GLY A 79 -1.83 -9.32 1.81
CA GLY A 79 -0.52 -9.61 1.22
C GLY A 79 -0.57 -10.44 -0.06
N ASP A 80 -1.60 -10.27 -0.89
CA ASP A 80 -1.70 -10.93 -2.20
C ASP A 80 -1.52 -10.00 -3.42
N GLY A 81 -1.25 -8.72 -3.18
CA GLY A 81 -0.90 -7.71 -4.18
C GLY A 81 -2.09 -6.94 -4.77
N PHE A 82 -3.32 -7.21 -4.35
CA PHE A 82 -4.51 -6.47 -4.76
C PHE A 82 -4.94 -5.52 -3.65
N ASP A 83 -5.37 -4.30 -3.99
CA ASP A 83 -5.95 -3.40 -2.99
C ASP A 83 -7.34 -3.89 -2.57
N ASP A 84 -7.60 -3.97 -1.26
CA ASP A 84 -8.86 -4.45 -0.72
C ASP A 84 -9.88 -3.31 -0.52
N VAL A 85 -11.18 -3.61 -0.68
CA VAL A 85 -12.28 -2.63 -0.60
C VAL A 85 -12.82 -2.51 0.82
N LEU A 86 -12.94 -1.28 1.35
CA LEU A 86 -13.44 -0.99 2.70
C LEU A 86 -14.72 -0.15 2.69
N VAL A 87 -15.82 -0.67 3.25
CA VAL A 87 -17.14 0.00 3.28
C VAL A 87 -17.79 -0.01 4.67
N GLY A 88 -18.40 1.10 5.05
CA GLY A 88 -19.03 1.33 6.35
C GLY A 88 -20.56 1.27 6.33
N ALA A 89 -21.15 0.84 7.45
CA ALA A 89 -22.57 0.71 7.70
C ALA A 89 -22.88 1.14 9.16
N ASP A 90 -22.99 2.46 9.42
CA ASP A 90 -23.09 2.98 10.80
C ASP A 90 -24.41 2.64 11.51
N GLY A 91 -25.45 2.29 10.73
CA GLY A 91 -26.75 1.87 11.24
C GLY A 91 -26.78 0.47 11.83
N ALA A 92 -25.81 -0.39 11.50
CA ALA A 92 -25.93 -1.83 11.71
C ALA A 92 -26.05 -2.28 13.19
N ASP A 93 -27.08 -3.10 13.45
CA ASP A 93 -27.54 -3.49 14.80
C ASP A 93 -26.73 -4.66 15.44
N VAL A 94 -25.53 -4.97 14.94
CA VAL A 94 -24.80 -6.24 15.18
C VAL A 94 -24.52 -6.57 16.65
N ASN A 95 -24.25 -5.56 17.48
CA ASN A 95 -24.02 -5.72 18.92
C ASN A 95 -24.98 -4.88 19.78
N GLY A 96 -25.94 -4.22 19.16
CA GLY A 96 -26.95 -3.38 19.79
C GLY A 96 -27.45 -2.30 18.83
N GLU A 97 -28.51 -1.59 19.23
CA GLU A 97 -29.11 -0.50 18.47
C GLU A 97 -28.04 0.50 17.99
N LEU A 98 -27.86 0.66 16.68
CA LEU A 98 -26.83 1.54 16.07
C LEU A 98 -25.38 1.27 16.55
N SER A 99 -25.00 0.00 16.70
CA SER A 99 -23.59 -0.35 17.01
C SER A 99 -22.62 -0.09 15.85
N GLY A 100 -23.14 -0.19 14.62
CA GLY A 100 -22.40 -0.06 13.37
C GLY A 100 -21.58 -1.30 12.99
N GLN A 101 -21.27 -1.42 11.71
CA GLN A 101 -20.40 -2.44 11.13
C GLN A 101 -19.58 -1.83 9.98
N SER A 102 -18.47 -2.47 9.64
CA SER A 102 -17.76 -2.21 8.38
C SER A 102 -17.36 -3.53 7.74
N TYR A 103 -16.97 -3.51 6.48
CA TYR A 103 -16.65 -4.69 5.69
C TYR A 103 -15.38 -4.43 4.91
N VAL A 104 -14.41 -5.35 5.01
CA VAL A 104 -13.31 -5.48 4.04
C VAL A 104 -13.71 -6.57 3.07
N VAL A 105 -13.65 -6.31 1.77
CA VAL A 105 -13.80 -7.31 0.71
C VAL A 105 -12.47 -7.38 -0.03
N PHE A 106 -11.91 -8.57 -0.20
CA PHE A 106 -10.59 -8.68 -0.82
C PHE A 106 -10.64 -8.44 -2.33
N GLY A 107 -9.54 -7.89 -2.85
CA GLY A 107 -9.26 -7.81 -4.29
C GLY A 107 -9.01 -9.19 -4.92
N GLY A 108 -8.59 -9.22 -6.18
CA GLY A 108 -8.04 -10.44 -6.78
C GLY A 108 -8.22 -10.59 -8.30
N ALA A 109 -7.34 -11.41 -8.90
CA ALA A 109 -7.35 -11.73 -10.34
C ALA A 109 -8.59 -12.52 -10.83
N GLU A 110 -9.37 -13.11 -9.92
CA GLU A 110 -10.63 -13.78 -10.27
C GLU A 110 -11.76 -12.75 -10.34
N ALA A 111 -12.13 -12.36 -11.56
CA ALA A 111 -13.08 -11.28 -11.83
C ALA A 111 -14.34 -11.29 -10.94
N PHE A 112 -14.55 -10.18 -10.24
CA PHE A 112 -15.70 -9.95 -9.37
C PHE A 112 -17.05 -10.25 -10.05
N PRO A 113 -18.06 -10.71 -9.29
CA PRO A 113 -19.43 -10.80 -9.77
C PRO A 113 -20.02 -9.39 -10.01
N ASP A 114 -20.98 -9.25 -10.94
CA ASP A 114 -21.69 -7.97 -11.18
C ASP A 114 -22.35 -7.41 -9.89
N THR A 115 -22.65 -8.28 -8.93
CA THR A 115 -23.15 -7.95 -7.58
C THR A 115 -22.51 -8.89 -6.55
N PHE A 116 -21.90 -8.35 -5.51
CA PHE A 116 -21.22 -9.10 -4.46
C PHE A 116 -22.12 -9.29 -3.22
N ASP A 117 -22.25 -10.54 -2.75
CA ASP A 117 -23.06 -10.91 -1.58
C ASP A 117 -22.19 -10.90 -0.32
N LEU A 118 -22.29 -9.84 0.49
CA LEU A 118 -21.54 -9.68 1.75
C LEU A 118 -21.79 -10.80 2.77
N SER A 119 -22.88 -11.58 2.63
CA SER A 119 -23.14 -12.74 3.49
C SER A 119 -22.27 -13.96 3.16
N THR A 120 -21.47 -13.87 2.08
CA THR A 120 -20.50 -14.89 1.67
C THR A 120 -19.08 -14.67 2.20
N LEU A 121 -18.83 -13.58 2.94
CA LEU A 121 -17.54 -13.31 3.56
C LEU A 121 -17.17 -14.39 4.59
N ASP A 122 -16.03 -15.05 4.42
CA ASP A 122 -15.59 -16.17 5.27
C ASP A 122 -14.20 -16.00 5.93
N GLY A 123 -13.44 -14.97 5.54
CA GLY A 123 -12.05 -14.74 5.94
C GLY A 123 -11.01 -15.13 4.89
N SER A 124 -11.43 -15.59 3.70
CA SER A 124 -10.59 -15.82 2.51
C SER A 124 -10.98 -14.97 1.30
N ASN A 125 -12.03 -14.15 1.43
CA ASN A 125 -12.58 -13.23 0.43
C ASN A 125 -12.98 -11.88 1.07
N GLY A 126 -12.33 -11.52 2.17
CA GLY A 126 -12.71 -10.43 3.07
C GLY A 126 -13.37 -10.89 4.37
N PHE A 127 -13.76 -9.91 5.19
CA PHE A 127 -14.32 -10.10 6.54
C PHE A 127 -15.12 -8.87 7.02
N ALA A 128 -16.06 -9.11 7.94
CA ALA A 128 -16.83 -8.05 8.59
C ALA A 128 -16.21 -7.58 9.92
N LEU A 129 -16.31 -6.29 10.20
CA LEU A 129 -15.75 -5.58 11.36
C LEU A 129 -16.89 -5.08 12.24
N SER A 130 -17.15 -5.80 13.33
CA SER A 130 -18.39 -5.62 14.12
C SER A 130 -18.19 -4.56 15.20
N GLY A 131 -19.00 -3.50 15.18
CA GLY A 131 -19.04 -2.43 16.19
C GLY A 131 -19.24 -2.97 17.60
N ALA A 132 -18.73 -2.27 18.61
CA ALA A 132 -18.53 -2.85 19.93
C ALA A 132 -19.79 -2.89 20.81
N GLU A 133 -20.42 -1.75 21.05
CA GLU A 133 -21.61 -1.59 21.91
C GLU A 133 -22.71 -0.76 21.20
N ALA A 134 -23.91 -0.73 21.78
CA ALA A 134 -25.03 0.03 21.23
C ALA A 134 -24.74 1.55 21.18
N PHE A 135 -25.15 2.20 20.09
CA PHE A 135 -24.92 3.61 19.77
C PHE A 135 -23.45 4.04 19.61
N ASP A 136 -22.50 3.11 19.46
CA ASP A 136 -21.11 3.45 19.12
C ASP A 136 -20.99 4.01 17.68
N ARG A 137 -21.88 3.61 16.77
CA ARG A 137 -21.92 3.99 15.34
C ARG A 137 -20.60 3.75 14.61
N SER A 138 -20.11 2.52 14.72
CA SER A 138 -18.87 2.10 14.08
C SER A 138 -18.98 2.11 12.56
N GLY A 139 -18.02 2.72 11.86
CA GLY A 139 -18.01 2.79 10.39
C GLY A 139 -18.67 4.04 9.79
N LEU A 140 -19.00 5.06 10.61
CA LEU A 140 -19.44 6.36 10.09
C LEU A 140 -18.33 7.07 9.29
N SER A 141 -17.07 6.87 9.67
CA SER A 141 -15.88 7.27 8.92
C SER A 141 -14.83 6.16 9.04
N LEU A 142 -14.05 5.96 7.99
CA LEU A 142 -13.06 4.89 7.86
C LEU A 142 -11.99 5.24 6.82
N SER A 143 -10.85 4.57 6.86
CA SER A 143 -9.75 4.71 5.92
C SER A 143 -8.81 3.51 6.04
N LYS A 144 -7.96 3.26 5.03
CA LYS A 144 -6.68 2.57 5.29
C LYS A 144 -5.91 3.33 6.38
N ALA A 145 -5.06 2.63 7.11
CA ALA A 145 -4.05 3.23 7.97
C ALA A 145 -2.66 3.20 7.31
N GLY A 146 -2.42 2.27 6.38
CA GLY A 146 -1.08 1.94 5.90
C GLY A 146 -0.38 0.93 6.84
N ASP A 147 0.92 0.70 6.70
CA ASP A 147 1.67 -0.16 7.64
C ASP A 147 2.03 0.63 8.91
N PHE A 148 1.02 0.86 9.74
CA PHE A 148 1.16 1.57 11.01
C PHE A 148 1.98 0.76 12.04
N ASN A 149 1.99 -0.57 11.92
CA ASN A 149 2.60 -1.45 12.91
C ASN A 149 4.01 -1.96 12.53
N GLY A 150 4.40 -1.87 11.26
CA GLY A 150 5.70 -2.23 10.73
C GLY A 150 5.85 -3.73 10.47
N ASP A 151 4.81 -4.40 9.98
CA ASP A 151 4.83 -5.84 9.65
C ASP A 151 4.53 -6.21 8.17
N GLY A 152 4.42 -5.20 7.29
CA GLY A 152 4.38 -5.37 5.83
C GLY A 152 2.97 -5.64 5.25
N PHE A 153 1.91 -5.31 5.99
CA PHE A 153 0.53 -5.41 5.53
C PHE A 153 -0.22 -4.10 5.82
N ALA A 154 -1.22 -3.75 5.02
CA ALA A 154 -2.03 -2.57 5.31
C ALA A 154 -2.92 -2.79 6.56
N ASP A 155 -2.84 -1.87 7.51
CA ASP A 155 -3.74 -1.79 8.65
C ASP A 155 -4.99 -0.95 8.29
N VAL A 156 -6.10 -1.13 9.03
CA VAL A 156 -7.40 -0.47 8.78
C VAL A 156 -7.82 0.39 9.97
N LEU A 157 -8.26 1.63 9.71
CA LEU A 157 -8.76 2.57 10.71
C LEU A 157 -10.26 2.82 10.56
N ILE A 158 -11.02 2.55 11.63
CA ILE A 158 -12.48 2.70 11.69
C ILE A 158 -12.85 3.67 12.81
N SER A 159 -13.77 4.60 12.57
CA SER A 159 -14.33 5.46 13.63
C SER A 159 -15.54 4.81 14.32
N ALA A 160 -15.79 5.23 15.57
CA ALA A 160 -16.97 4.93 16.40
C ALA A 160 -17.30 6.19 17.21
N VAL A 161 -17.85 7.19 16.51
CA VAL A 161 -17.87 8.60 16.93
C VAL A 161 -18.71 8.89 18.18
N GLU A 162 -19.81 8.15 18.39
CA GLU A 162 -20.71 8.36 19.54
C GLU A 162 -20.30 7.53 20.77
N SER A 163 -19.23 6.73 20.67
CA SER A 163 -18.78 5.84 21.75
C SER A 163 -18.46 6.57 23.05
N ASP A 164 -18.96 6.03 24.17
CA ASP A 164 -18.61 6.51 25.51
C ASP A 164 -17.12 6.29 25.83
N GLY A 165 -16.43 5.36 25.15
CA GLY A 165 -14.99 5.18 25.28
C GLY A 165 -14.59 4.64 26.66
N ASP A 166 -13.92 5.48 27.45
CA ASP A 166 -13.67 5.32 28.89
C ASP A 166 -14.29 6.46 29.73
N GLY A 167 -15.17 7.28 29.11
CA GLY A 167 -15.77 8.49 29.67
C GLY A 167 -17.26 8.61 29.33
N SER A 168 -17.64 9.76 28.75
CA SER A 168 -18.97 10.05 28.22
C SER A 168 -18.83 10.67 26.84
N ARG A 169 -19.28 9.99 25.77
CA ARG A 169 -19.17 10.43 24.36
C ARG A 169 -17.81 11.01 23.99
N ARG A 170 -16.74 10.34 24.40
CA ARG A 170 -15.38 10.71 23.97
C ARG A 170 -15.20 10.52 22.48
N GLY A 171 -16.00 9.63 21.89
CA GLY A 171 -15.69 8.99 20.63
C GLY A 171 -14.54 8.00 20.78
N ARG A 172 -14.42 7.13 19.80
CA ARG A 172 -13.37 6.13 19.71
C ARG A 172 -13.01 5.91 18.24
N SER A 173 -11.81 5.41 18.01
CA SER A 173 -11.44 4.78 16.74
C SER A 173 -10.83 3.41 17.02
N TYR A 174 -10.80 2.56 16.01
CA TYR A 174 -10.26 1.21 16.09
C TYR A 174 -9.26 1.05 14.95
N LEU A 175 -8.02 0.76 15.30
CA LEU A 175 -7.03 0.29 14.34
C LEU A 175 -7.06 -1.23 14.35
N VAL A 176 -7.15 -1.87 13.19
CA VAL A 176 -7.20 -3.34 13.03
C VAL A 176 -6.05 -3.75 12.12
N PHE A 177 -5.23 -4.70 12.55
CA PHE A 177 -4.00 -5.04 11.83
C PHE A 177 -4.24 -5.99 10.63
N GLY A 178 -3.49 -5.76 9.56
CA GLY A 178 -3.37 -6.65 8.39
C GLY A 178 -2.71 -7.99 8.73
N LYS A 179 -2.56 -8.88 7.72
CA LYS A 179 -1.74 -10.11 7.73
C LYS A 179 -2.00 -11.04 6.53
N SER A 180 -0.93 -11.70 6.08
CA SER A 180 -0.87 -12.81 5.09
C SER A 180 -2.03 -13.82 4.97
N SER A 181 -2.76 -14.14 6.05
CA SER A 181 -3.80 -15.20 6.00
C SER A 181 -4.63 -15.34 7.27
N GLY A 182 -5.73 -16.09 7.16
CA GLY A 182 -6.46 -16.65 8.31
C GLY A 182 -7.23 -15.60 9.11
N PHE A 183 -7.85 -14.65 8.42
CA PHE A 183 -8.90 -13.83 9.00
C PHE A 183 -10.11 -14.70 9.38
N ALA A 184 -11.03 -14.12 10.14
CA ALA A 184 -12.32 -14.74 10.42
C ALA A 184 -13.41 -13.94 9.74
N ALA A 185 -14.40 -14.62 9.16
CA ALA A 185 -15.63 -14.07 8.56
C ALA A 185 -16.17 -12.80 9.25
N ALA A 186 -16.10 -12.74 10.58
CA ALA A 186 -16.28 -11.51 11.34
C ALA A 186 -15.24 -11.38 12.46
N ILE A 187 -14.71 -10.17 12.62
CA ILE A 187 -13.90 -9.70 13.75
C ILE A 187 -14.79 -8.81 14.63
N ASP A 188 -14.63 -8.91 15.94
CA ASP A 188 -15.39 -8.14 16.94
C ASP A 188 -14.44 -7.15 17.62
N LEU A 189 -14.73 -5.86 17.47
CA LEU A 189 -13.83 -4.78 17.89
C LEU A 189 -13.63 -4.69 19.42
N ARG A 190 -14.40 -5.45 20.22
CA ARG A 190 -14.17 -5.60 21.67
C ARG A 190 -13.01 -6.53 22.02
N PHE A 191 -12.54 -7.35 21.08
CA PHE A 191 -11.49 -8.35 21.31
C PHE A 191 -10.15 -8.02 20.65
N LEU A 192 -10.00 -6.78 20.17
CA LEU A 192 -8.69 -6.21 19.84
C LEU A 192 -7.81 -6.17 21.09
N ASN A 193 -6.58 -6.63 20.98
CA ASN A 193 -5.73 -6.92 22.14
C ASN A 193 -4.28 -6.42 22.02
N GLY A 194 -3.93 -5.78 20.91
CA GLY A 194 -2.59 -5.29 20.59
C GLY A 194 -1.78 -6.22 19.68
N THR A 195 -2.25 -7.44 19.35
CA THR A 195 -1.63 -8.31 18.32
C THR A 195 -2.54 -8.53 17.11
N ASN A 196 -3.56 -7.69 16.96
CA ASN A 196 -4.58 -7.74 15.91
C ASN A 196 -5.28 -6.37 15.76
N GLY A 197 -4.59 -5.29 16.12
CA GLY A 197 -5.18 -3.98 16.33
C GLY A 197 -5.47 -3.63 17.79
N PHE A 198 -5.95 -2.41 18.02
CA PHE A 198 -6.29 -1.82 19.32
C PHE A 198 -7.29 -0.66 19.21
N ALA A 199 -7.94 -0.29 20.31
CA ALA A 199 -8.89 0.82 20.37
C ALA A 199 -8.23 2.13 20.82
N ILE A 200 -8.54 3.24 20.14
CA ILE A 200 -8.02 4.59 20.39
C ILE A 200 -9.15 5.41 21.04
N ASN A 201 -8.99 5.79 22.31
CA ASN A 201 -10.00 6.54 23.06
C ASN A 201 -9.79 8.06 22.92
N GLY A 202 -10.87 8.82 22.74
CA GLY A 202 -10.87 10.29 22.72
C GLY A 202 -10.31 10.95 23.98
N ALA A 203 -10.00 12.24 23.88
CA ALA A 203 -9.23 12.95 24.91
C ALA A 203 -10.08 13.40 26.11
N ALA A 204 -11.28 13.94 25.90
CA ALA A 204 -12.21 14.35 26.94
C ALA A 204 -13.68 13.94 26.64
N ASP A 205 -14.57 14.23 27.59
CA ASP A 205 -16.00 13.89 27.49
C ASP A 205 -16.75 14.90 26.58
N ASP A 206 -17.70 14.40 25.76
CA ASP A 206 -18.45 15.13 24.72
C ASP A 206 -17.58 15.75 23.58
N ASP A 207 -16.32 15.32 23.40
CA ASP A 207 -15.43 15.71 22.28
C ASP A 207 -15.82 15.07 20.92
N PHE A 208 -16.39 13.84 20.95
CA PHE A 208 -16.71 12.99 19.80
C PHE A 208 -15.52 12.73 18.84
N SER A 209 -14.35 12.30 19.33
CA SER A 209 -13.21 11.94 18.46
C SER A 209 -13.55 10.79 17.51
N GLY A 210 -13.19 10.94 16.23
CA GLY A 210 -13.61 10.06 15.15
C GLY A 210 -14.80 10.57 14.34
N VAL A 211 -15.10 11.88 14.36
CA VAL A 211 -16.05 12.47 13.37
C VAL A 211 -15.57 12.23 11.94
N ALA A 212 -14.26 12.26 11.75
CA ALA A 212 -13.53 11.87 10.55
C ALA A 212 -12.22 11.18 10.97
N VAL A 213 -11.74 10.23 10.17
CA VAL A 213 -10.45 9.55 10.34
C VAL A 213 -9.76 9.39 8.99
N SER A 214 -8.43 9.40 8.96
CA SER A 214 -7.65 9.14 7.74
C SER A 214 -6.24 8.65 8.07
N HIS A 215 -5.63 7.89 7.16
CA HIS A 215 -4.18 7.76 7.06
C HIS A 215 -3.53 9.11 6.71
N VAL A 216 -2.30 9.31 7.15
CA VAL A 216 -1.46 10.47 6.79
C VAL A 216 -0.35 10.06 5.82
N GLY A 217 0.27 8.90 6.05
CA GLY A 217 1.60 8.55 5.51
C GLY A 217 2.65 8.70 6.62
N ASP A 218 3.94 8.45 6.34
CA ASP A 218 5.00 8.79 7.30
C ASP A 218 5.18 10.32 7.38
N MET A 219 4.69 10.92 8.47
CA MET A 219 4.79 12.35 8.74
C MET A 219 6.06 12.70 9.56
N ASN A 220 6.71 11.70 10.14
CA ASN A 220 7.75 11.88 11.15
C ASN A 220 9.16 11.42 10.72
N GLY A 221 9.25 10.63 9.65
CA GLY A 221 10.46 10.11 9.03
C GLY A 221 11.06 8.90 9.76
N ASP A 222 10.22 8.01 10.29
CA ASP A 222 10.64 6.76 10.95
C ASP A 222 10.28 5.45 10.19
N GLY A 223 9.69 5.55 9.00
CA GLY A 223 9.43 4.43 8.09
C GLY A 223 8.20 3.59 8.46
N LEU A 224 7.20 4.24 9.07
CA LEU A 224 5.92 3.67 9.51
C LEU A 224 4.79 4.66 9.20
N ASP A 225 3.60 4.16 8.88
CA ASP A 225 2.48 5.05 8.54
C ASP A 225 1.82 5.69 9.78
N ASP A 226 1.58 7.00 9.71
CA ASP A 226 0.88 7.77 10.74
C ASP A 226 -0.61 7.95 10.40
N VAL A 227 -1.45 8.19 11.41
CA VAL A 227 -2.91 8.38 11.24
C VAL A 227 -3.44 9.63 11.93
N VAL A 228 -4.51 10.22 11.37
CA VAL A 228 -5.18 11.41 11.89
C VAL A 228 -6.65 11.16 12.26
N ILE A 229 -7.07 11.67 13.41
CA ILE A 229 -8.42 11.51 13.97
C ILE A 229 -9.00 12.90 14.32
N GLY A 230 -10.13 13.26 13.71
CA GLY A 230 -10.83 14.53 13.94
C GLY A 230 -11.78 14.51 15.15
N ALA A 231 -11.87 15.62 15.88
CA ALA A 231 -12.78 15.84 17.01
C ALA A 231 -13.33 17.28 16.98
N ALA A 232 -14.23 17.56 16.04
CA ALA A 232 -14.80 18.88 15.79
C ALA A 232 -15.41 19.59 17.00
N TYR A 233 -15.84 18.85 18.03
CA TYR A 233 -16.50 19.41 19.21
C TYR A 233 -15.58 19.61 20.42
N ALA A 234 -14.29 19.29 20.30
CA ALA A 234 -13.33 19.49 21.37
C ALA A 234 -13.21 20.97 21.79
N ASP A 235 -12.88 21.17 23.07
CA ASP A 235 -12.72 22.47 23.74
C ASP A 235 -11.23 22.82 24.00
N PRO A 236 -10.34 22.91 23.00
CA PRO A 236 -8.91 23.13 23.22
C PRO A 236 -8.66 24.45 23.95
N GLY A 237 -7.96 24.39 25.08
CA GLY A 237 -7.75 25.54 25.96
C GLY A 237 -9.02 26.10 26.63
N GLY A 238 -10.16 25.41 26.54
CA GLY A 238 -11.48 25.89 27.00
C GLY A 238 -12.19 26.80 25.99
N ARG A 239 -11.92 26.64 24.70
CA ARG A 239 -12.61 27.33 23.60
C ARG A 239 -13.77 26.47 23.08
N ASP A 240 -14.99 26.76 23.55
CA ASP A 240 -16.28 26.12 23.18
C ASP A 240 -16.31 25.75 21.68
N LYS A 241 -16.16 24.46 21.37
CA LYS A 241 -16.17 23.89 20.01
C LYS A 241 -15.23 24.55 19.01
N ALA A 242 -14.01 24.88 19.43
CA ALA A 242 -12.95 25.22 18.47
C ALA A 242 -12.51 24.00 17.65
N GLY A 243 -12.68 22.80 18.22
CA GLY A 243 -12.33 21.53 17.61
C GLY A 243 -10.83 21.24 17.64
N ALA A 244 -10.48 19.97 17.47
CA ALA A 244 -9.10 19.53 17.34
C ALA A 244 -8.98 18.36 16.35
N ALA A 245 -7.78 18.14 15.83
CA ALA A 245 -7.39 16.88 15.20
C ALA A 245 -6.21 16.28 15.97
N TYR A 246 -6.08 14.96 15.95
CA TYR A 246 -5.04 14.22 16.65
C TYR A 246 -4.27 13.36 15.67
N VAL A 247 -2.98 13.63 15.48
CA VAL A 247 -2.07 12.76 14.74
C VAL A 247 -1.48 11.75 15.72
N LEU A 248 -1.57 10.47 15.42
CA LEU A 248 -1.01 9.36 16.21
C LEU A 248 0.03 8.65 15.34
N PHE A 249 1.27 8.60 15.82
CA PHE A 249 2.35 8.02 15.02
C PHE A 249 2.33 6.48 14.99
N GLY A 250 2.83 5.89 13.90
CA GLY A 250 3.09 4.46 13.76
C GLY A 250 3.92 3.89 14.92
N SER A 251 3.88 2.57 15.16
CA SER A 251 4.87 1.91 16.02
C SER A 251 4.82 0.38 16.02
N GLN A 252 5.99 -0.22 15.79
CA GLN A 252 6.33 -1.60 16.15
C GLN A 252 6.23 -1.89 17.67
N ILE A 253 6.11 -0.87 18.53
CA ILE A 253 5.89 -1.06 19.97
C ILE A 253 4.42 -1.38 20.23
N ASN A 254 4.13 -2.65 20.52
CA ASN A 254 2.82 -3.14 20.94
C ASN A 254 2.18 -2.25 22.04
N ARG A 255 1.17 -1.46 21.65
CA ARG A 255 0.46 -0.51 22.53
C ARG A 255 -0.58 -1.18 23.45
N GLY A 256 -0.71 -2.51 23.42
CA GLY A 256 -1.75 -3.27 24.11
C GLY A 256 -3.13 -3.07 23.49
N SER A 257 -4.20 -3.39 24.22
CA SER A 257 -5.57 -3.34 23.67
C SER A 257 -6.15 -1.93 23.50
N GLN A 258 -5.56 -0.90 24.13
CA GLN A 258 -6.12 0.45 24.17
C GLN A 258 -5.06 1.55 24.25
N PHE A 259 -5.25 2.61 23.46
CA PHE A 259 -4.52 3.89 23.51
C PHE A 259 -5.46 5.04 23.94
N SER A 260 -4.92 6.22 24.27
CA SER A 260 -5.71 7.42 24.56
C SER A 260 -5.05 8.68 24.01
N LEU A 261 -5.81 9.47 23.25
CA LEU A 261 -5.36 10.71 22.62
C LEU A 261 -4.98 11.81 23.62
N ALA A 262 -5.43 11.71 24.87
CA ALA A 262 -4.97 12.56 25.98
C ALA A 262 -3.52 12.28 26.45
N THR A 263 -2.80 11.33 25.81
CA THR A 263 -1.42 10.96 26.15
C THR A 263 -0.40 11.29 25.06
N LEU A 264 -0.80 12.05 24.03
CA LEU A 264 0.12 12.56 23.00
C LEU A 264 1.10 13.59 23.59
N ASP A 265 2.38 13.47 23.24
CA ASP A 265 3.46 14.30 23.80
C ASP A 265 4.49 14.83 22.78
N GLY A 266 4.27 14.57 21.48
CA GLY A 266 5.18 14.93 20.38
C GLY A 266 6.20 13.84 20.03
N THR A 267 6.28 12.75 20.81
CA THR A 267 7.12 11.57 20.51
C THR A 267 6.30 10.33 20.15
N ASN A 268 4.97 10.44 20.15
CA ASN A 268 4.00 9.38 19.89
C ASN A 268 2.77 9.90 19.11
N GLY A 269 2.92 11.06 18.45
CA GLY A 269 1.85 11.87 17.87
C GLY A 269 1.65 13.22 18.59
N PHE A 270 0.75 14.05 18.08
CA PHE A 270 0.49 15.41 18.56
C PHE A 270 -0.96 15.88 18.28
N VAL A 271 -1.35 17.00 18.90
CA VAL A 271 -2.68 17.62 18.73
C VAL A 271 -2.61 18.88 17.85
N ILE A 272 -3.52 19.01 16.89
CA ILE A 272 -3.77 20.21 16.10
C ILE A 272 -4.95 20.97 16.74
N ASP A 273 -4.65 22.08 17.40
CA ASP A 273 -5.54 22.86 18.27
C ASP A 273 -6.28 23.94 17.45
N GLY A 274 -7.61 23.83 17.30
CA GLY A 274 -8.43 24.81 16.56
C GLY A 274 -8.36 26.24 17.12
N GLY A 275 -8.49 27.24 16.25
CA GLY A 275 -8.16 28.64 16.58
C GLY A 275 -9.14 29.35 17.52
N SER A 276 -10.42 29.34 17.15
CA SER A 276 -11.49 30.15 17.76
C SER A 276 -12.69 29.28 18.16
N ALA A 277 -13.41 29.69 19.20
CA ALA A 277 -14.63 28.99 19.63
C ALA A 277 -15.68 28.99 18.51
N GLY A 278 -16.10 27.79 18.09
CA GLY A 278 -17.04 27.55 16.99
C GLY A 278 -16.40 27.25 15.63
N ASP A 279 -15.07 27.24 15.47
CA ASP A 279 -14.42 26.98 14.17
C ASP A 279 -14.61 25.51 13.67
N LEU A 280 -14.94 24.56 14.56
CA LEU A 280 -15.10 23.13 14.27
C LEU A 280 -13.88 22.48 13.57
N THR A 281 -12.67 22.82 14.00
CA THR A 281 -11.42 22.24 13.46
C THR A 281 -11.40 20.72 13.68
N GLY A 282 -11.04 19.95 12.65
CA GLY A 282 -11.13 18.49 12.70
C GLY A 282 -12.53 17.95 12.46
N SER A 283 -13.38 18.70 11.75
CA SER A 283 -14.64 18.21 11.16
C SER A 283 -14.41 17.27 9.97
N ALA A 284 -13.36 17.52 9.20
CA ALA A 284 -12.80 16.62 8.21
C ALA A 284 -11.27 16.56 8.41
N VAL A 285 -10.65 15.43 8.05
CA VAL A 285 -9.20 15.21 8.11
C VAL A 285 -8.78 14.33 6.94
N GLY A 286 -7.56 14.50 6.44
CA GLY A 286 -6.97 13.66 5.39
C GLY A 286 -5.45 13.75 5.36
N SER A 287 -4.78 12.75 4.80
CA SER A 287 -3.44 12.96 4.23
C SER A 287 -3.51 14.09 3.21
N ALA A 288 -2.45 14.91 3.15
CA ALA A 288 -2.22 15.88 2.09
C ALA A 288 -1.26 15.34 1.01
N GLY A 289 -0.55 14.23 1.27
CA GLY A 289 0.70 13.89 0.58
C GLY A 289 1.84 14.84 0.96
N ASP A 290 2.99 14.74 0.31
CA ASP A 290 4.03 15.78 0.41
C ASP A 290 3.67 16.96 -0.50
N VAL A 291 3.15 18.06 0.07
CA VAL A 291 2.76 19.24 -0.72
C VAL A 291 3.90 20.27 -0.86
N ASN A 292 5.07 19.98 -0.28
CA ASN A 292 6.15 20.95 -0.06
C ASN A 292 7.52 20.53 -0.67
N GLY A 293 7.69 19.23 -0.97
CA GLY A 293 8.87 18.64 -1.60
C GLY A 293 10.02 18.35 -0.65
N ASP A 294 9.75 17.92 0.58
CA ASP A 294 10.78 17.47 1.53
C ASP A 294 10.76 15.96 1.84
N GLY A 295 9.88 15.20 1.16
CA GLY A 295 9.74 13.76 1.22
C GLY A 295 9.06 13.27 2.51
N LEU A 296 8.23 14.10 3.15
CA LEU A 296 7.46 13.72 4.33
C LEU A 296 5.98 13.96 4.08
N SER A 297 5.12 13.11 4.64
CA SER A 297 3.68 13.21 4.41
C SER A 297 3.06 14.32 5.26
N ASP A 298 2.42 15.28 4.60
CA ASP A 298 1.71 16.37 5.27
C ASP A 298 0.26 15.97 5.62
N VAL A 299 -0.39 16.70 6.53
CA VAL A 299 -1.78 16.45 6.94
C VAL A 299 -2.67 17.67 6.74
N ILE A 300 -3.88 17.48 6.21
CA ILE A 300 -4.89 18.52 6.03
C ILE A 300 -6.10 18.32 6.95
N VAL A 301 -6.57 19.42 7.56
CA VAL A 301 -7.63 19.46 8.57
C VAL A 301 -8.68 20.52 8.22
N GLY A 302 -9.94 20.13 8.09
CA GLY A 302 -11.08 21.01 7.79
C GLY A 302 -11.65 21.73 9.02
N ALA A 303 -12.21 22.92 8.80
CA ALA A 303 -12.84 23.79 9.80
C ALA A 303 -13.96 24.65 9.15
N TYR A 304 -15.07 24.03 8.75
CA TYR A 304 -16.05 24.66 7.85
C TYR A 304 -16.84 25.84 8.44
N GLU A 305 -16.96 25.94 9.76
CA GLU A 305 -17.58 27.10 10.44
C GLU A 305 -16.60 28.27 10.68
N ALA A 306 -15.30 28.07 10.44
CA ALA A 306 -14.28 29.09 10.62
C ALA A 306 -14.58 30.36 9.80
N ALA A 307 -14.18 31.52 10.33
CA ALA A 307 -14.65 32.80 9.83
C ALA A 307 -13.57 33.79 9.32
N PRO A 308 -12.59 33.38 8.47
CA PRO A 308 -11.53 34.28 7.99
C PRO A 308 -12.06 35.46 7.15
N ASN A 309 -12.99 35.20 6.21
CA ASN A 309 -13.52 36.21 5.28
C ASN A 309 -15.02 36.53 5.50
N GLY A 310 -15.73 35.70 6.27
CA GLY A 310 -17.11 35.96 6.71
C GLY A 310 -17.58 34.90 7.70
N GLY A 311 -18.78 35.03 8.26
CA GLY A 311 -19.35 33.94 9.07
C GLY A 311 -19.53 32.69 8.19
N SER A 312 -19.03 31.55 8.66
CA SER A 312 -19.09 30.26 7.93
C SER A 312 -18.51 30.36 6.50
N SER A 313 -17.47 31.19 6.29
CA SER A 313 -16.72 31.15 5.03
C SER A 313 -15.87 29.88 4.93
N GLY A 314 -15.51 29.31 6.08
CA GLY A 314 -14.72 28.10 6.21
C GLY A 314 -13.22 28.33 6.10
N ALA A 315 -12.47 27.34 6.56
CA ALA A 315 -11.04 27.21 6.39
C ALA A 315 -10.62 25.72 6.36
N ALA A 316 -9.44 25.46 5.82
CA ALA A 316 -8.68 24.25 6.09
C ALA A 316 -7.28 24.62 6.58
N TYR A 317 -6.57 23.67 7.18
CA TYR A 317 -5.22 23.86 7.72
C TYR A 317 -4.33 22.71 7.28
N VAL A 318 -3.19 23.00 6.68
CA VAL A 318 -2.14 22.04 6.38
C VAL A 318 -1.08 22.14 7.47
N VAL A 319 -0.59 21.03 7.98
CA VAL A 319 0.56 20.94 8.90
C VAL A 319 1.62 20.08 8.25
N PHE A 320 2.86 20.57 8.19
CA PHE A 320 3.93 19.87 7.48
C PHE A 320 4.60 18.76 8.29
N GLY A 321 5.12 17.75 7.58
CA GLY A 321 6.00 16.71 8.08
C GLY A 321 7.27 17.25 8.77
N SER A 322 7.91 16.44 9.63
CA SER A 322 9.11 16.88 10.35
C SER A 322 9.95 15.75 10.98
N GLN A 323 11.05 15.39 10.31
CA GLN A 323 12.19 14.67 10.92
C GLN A 323 12.87 15.44 12.08
N SER A 324 12.53 16.71 12.30
CA SER A 324 12.98 17.46 13.49
C SER A 324 12.13 17.17 14.74
N GLY A 325 11.07 16.37 14.61
CA GLY A 325 10.12 16.03 15.66
C GLY A 325 9.08 17.13 15.92
N PHE A 326 8.04 16.77 16.65
CA PHE A 326 6.84 17.59 16.83
C PHE A 326 6.70 18.12 18.26
N SER A 327 5.93 19.20 18.42
CA SER A 327 5.43 19.62 19.73
C SER A 327 4.11 18.90 20.02
N ALA A 328 3.87 18.50 21.27
CA ALA A 328 2.62 17.84 21.71
C ALA A 328 1.32 18.55 21.30
N THR A 329 1.39 19.85 21.04
CA THR A 329 0.29 20.67 20.53
C THR A 329 0.82 21.69 19.54
N ILE A 330 0.15 21.81 18.40
CA ILE A 330 0.33 22.86 17.38
C ILE A 330 -1.01 23.57 17.25
N ALA A 331 -1.09 24.86 17.54
CA ALA A 331 -2.32 25.63 17.30
C ALA A 331 -2.39 26.05 15.82
N THR A 332 -3.58 26.06 15.21
CA THR A 332 -3.74 26.51 13.81
C THR A 332 -3.39 28.00 13.62
N THR A 333 -3.29 28.77 14.71
CA THR A 333 -2.80 30.16 14.73
C THR A 333 -1.29 30.31 14.70
N ASP A 334 -0.55 29.20 14.89
CA ASP A 334 0.90 29.18 15.00
C ASP A 334 1.56 28.62 13.71
N LEU A 335 0.77 28.39 12.67
CA LEU A 335 1.20 28.07 11.31
C LEU A 335 1.76 29.35 10.64
N ASP A 336 2.98 29.29 10.11
CA ASP A 336 3.69 30.46 9.60
C ASP A 336 4.20 30.36 8.15
N GLY A 337 3.96 29.23 7.48
CA GLY A 337 4.48 28.89 6.15
C GLY A 337 5.79 28.08 6.18
N THR A 338 6.33 27.76 7.36
CA THR A 338 7.50 26.85 7.54
C THR A 338 7.17 25.58 8.32
N ASN A 339 5.93 25.44 8.79
CA ASN A 339 5.39 24.33 9.58
C ASN A 339 3.96 23.96 9.15
N GLY A 340 3.58 24.35 7.92
CA GLY A 340 2.20 24.35 7.44
C GLY A 340 1.61 25.76 7.26
N PHE A 341 0.35 25.82 6.82
CA PHE A 341 -0.36 27.05 6.47
C PHE A 341 -1.89 26.90 6.55
N ALA A 342 -2.61 28.02 6.67
CA ALA A 342 -4.06 28.06 6.59
C ALA A 342 -4.55 28.27 5.16
N ILE A 343 -5.66 27.63 4.78
CA ILE A 343 -6.39 27.86 3.52
C ILE A 343 -7.70 28.55 3.88
N HIS A 344 -7.89 29.79 3.40
CA HIS A 344 -9.07 30.61 3.73
C HIS A 344 -10.16 30.55 2.65
N GLY A 345 -11.40 30.30 3.08
CA GLY A 345 -12.58 30.34 2.23
C GLY A 345 -12.96 31.73 1.71
N VAL A 346 -13.71 31.76 0.60
CA VAL A 346 -13.93 32.97 -0.21
C VAL A 346 -15.16 33.78 0.23
N ASP A 347 -16.35 33.21 0.06
CA ASP A 347 -17.61 33.89 0.34
C ASP A 347 -18.19 33.45 1.71
N ALA A 348 -18.96 34.32 2.36
CA ALA A 348 -19.57 34.02 3.65
C ALA A 348 -20.73 33.01 3.49
N GLY A 349 -20.59 31.82 4.10
CA GLY A 349 -21.53 30.71 3.92
C GLY A 349 -21.15 29.72 2.80
N ASP A 350 -19.93 29.79 2.23
CA ASP A 350 -19.44 28.74 1.31
C ASP A 350 -19.06 27.43 2.05
N ALA A 351 -18.85 27.45 3.39
CA ALA A 351 -18.47 26.29 4.21
C ALA A 351 -17.19 25.54 3.75
N VAL A 352 -16.15 26.27 3.34
CA VAL A 352 -14.85 25.71 2.90
C VAL A 352 -14.19 24.85 3.98
N GLY A 353 -13.75 23.64 3.62
CA GLY A 353 -13.21 22.67 4.57
C GLY A 353 -14.28 21.75 5.17
N TRP A 354 -15.45 21.64 4.52
CA TRP A 354 -16.47 20.64 4.82
C TRP A 354 -15.94 19.22 4.61
N ALA A 355 -15.20 19.01 3.52
CA ALA A 355 -14.38 17.84 3.24
C ALA A 355 -12.97 18.28 2.82
N VAL A 356 -11.96 17.46 3.11
CA VAL A 356 -10.55 17.69 2.71
C VAL A 356 -9.89 16.37 2.34
N ALA A 357 -8.99 16.40 1.37
CA ALA A 357 -8.13 15.27 0.99
C ALA A 357 -6.91 15.79 0.19
N GLY A 358 -5.85 15.00 0.10
CA GLY A 358 -4.90 15.11 -1.01
C GLY A 358 -5.57 14.77 -2.34
N ALA A 359 -5.06 15.34 -3.43
CA ALA A 359 -5.48 15.10 -4.80
C ALA A 359 -4.56 14.12 -5.56
N GLY A 360 -3.36 13.85 -5.02
CA GLY A 360 -2.25 13.29 -5.78
C GLY A 360 -1.52 14.36 -6.60
N ASP A 361 -0.63 13.96 -7.49
CA ASP A 361 0.09 14.86 -8.40
C ASP A 361 -0.74 15.04 -9.69
N ILE A 362 -1.84 15.79 -9.60
CA ILE A 362 -2.82 15.92 -10.71
C ILE A 362 -2.28 16.78 -11.85
N ASN A 363 -1.19 17.50 -11.61
CA ASN A 363 -0.56 18.44 -12.54
C ASN A 363 0.82 17.95 -13.05
N GLY A 364 1.40 16.91 -12.45
CA GLY A 364 2.65 16.27 -12.88
C GLY A 364 3.86 17.19 -12.80
N ASP A 365 3.95 18.02 -11.76
CA ASP A 365 5.12 18.84 -11.45
C ASP A 365 5.96 18.32 -10.27
N GLY A 366 5.46 17.31 -9.54
CA GLY A 366 6.20 16.59 -8.51
C GLY A 366 5.77 16.89 -7.07
N PHE A 367 4.65 17.58 -6.86
CA PHE A 367 4.12 17.88 -5.52
C PHE A 367 2.71 17.31 -5.38
N ALA A 368 2.33 16.92 -4.17
CA ALA A 368 0.95 16.55 -3.91
C ALA A 368 0.06 17.81 -3.93
N ASP A 369 -1.02 17.75 -4.71
CA ASP A 369 -2.04 18.78 -4.77
C ASP A 369 -3.14 18.52 -3.72
N LEU A 370 -3.96 19.54 -3.40
CA LEU A 370 -4.93 19.52 -2.30
C LEU A 370 -6.37 19.73 -2.76
N LEU A 371 -7.31 18.92 -2.25
CA LEU A 371 -8.75 19.08 -2.43
C LEU A 371 -9.40 19.67 -1.17
N VAL A 372 -10.21 20.73 -1.36
CA VAL A 372 -11.01 21.35 -0.27
C VAL A 372 -12.46 21.53 -0.73
N GLY A 373 -13.38 20.77 -0.12
CA GLY A 373 -14.82 20.80 -0.37
C GLY A 373 -15.55 21.96 0.32
N ALA A 374 -16.63 22.41 -0.30
CA ALA A 374 -17.42 23.58 0.10
C ALA A 374 -18.89 23.40 -0.36
N SER A 375 -19.64 22.50 0.31
CA SER A 375 -21.00 22.03 -0.05
C SER A 375 -22.01 23.15 -0.26
N ASP A 376 -22.00 24.14 0.63
CA ASP A 376 -22.94 25.26 0.66
C ASP A 376 -22.59 26.34 -0.38
N GLY A 377 -21.42 26.19 -1.02
CA GLY A 377 -20.88 27.08 -2.02
C GLY A 377 -21.87 27.41 -3.13
N SER A 378 -22.00 28.70 -3.45
CA SER A 378 -23.05 29.20 -4.36
C SER A 378 -22.53 29.77 -5.70
N PRO A 379 -21.80 28.98 -6.53
CA PRO A 379 -21.10 29.45 -7.72
C PRO A 379 -22.06 29.98 -8.80
N GLY A 380 -21.74 31.16 -9.33
CA GLY A 380 -22.56 31.84 -10.33
C GLY A 380 -23.90 32.36 -9.81
N GLY A 381 -24.18 32.21 -8.50
CA GLY A 381 -25.47 32.52 -7.89
C GLY A 381 -26.50 31.39 -7.92
N ARG A 382 -26.08 30.15 -8.30
CA ARG A 382 -26.82 28.92 -7.97
C ARG A 382 -26.77 28.73 -6.46
N SER A 383 -27.92 28.56 -5.79
CA SER A 383 -27.97 28.19 -4.37
C SER A 383 -27.35 26.80 -4.17
N MET A 384 -26.50 26.61 -3.16
CA MET A 384 -26.06 25.29 -2.64
C MET A 384 -25.65 24.26 -3.72
N ALA A 385 -25.11 24.73 -4.85
CA ALA A 385 -24.59 23.86 -5.90
C ALA A 385 -23.30 23.17 -5.43
N GLY A 386 -22.61 23.80 -4.48
CA GLY A 386 -21.31 23.42 -3.98
C GLY A 386 -20.15 23.91 -4.84
N ARG A 387 -18.95 23.86 -4.24
CA ARG A 387 -17.67 24.03 -4.92
C ARG A 387 -16.68 23.02 -4.34
N THR A 388 -15.74 22.59 -5.17
CA THR A 388 -14.47 22.00 -4.70
C THR A 388 -13.35 22.92 -5.15
N TYR A 389 -12.36 23.16 -4.30
CA TYR A 389 -11.16 23.90 -4.65
C TYR A 389 -9.99 22.94 -4.75
N VAL A 390 -9.22 23.04 -5.84
CA VAL A 390 -7.90 22.43 -5.95
C VAL A 390 -6.88 23.51 -5.65
N VAL A 391 -5.92 23.25 -4.75
CA VAL A 391 -4.75 24.10 -4.50
C VAL A 391 -3.51 23.27 -4.86
N PHE A 392 -2.62 23.81 -5.68
CA PHE A 392 -1.41 23.05 -6.06
C PHE A 392 -0.34 23.09 -4.97
N GLY A 393 0.40 21.98 -4.84
CA GLY A 393 1.64 21.92 -4.06
C GLY A 393 2.73 22.80 -4.71
N HIS A 394 3.82 23.09 -3.98
CA HIS A 394 4.96 23.83 -4.57
C HIS A 394 6.26 23.75 -3.74
N ASP A 395 7.40 24.04 -4.39
CA ASP A 395 8.68 24.14 -3.69
C ASP A 395 8.75 25.35 -2.73
N GLY A 396 9.09 25.09 -1.48
CA GLY A 396 9.51 26.12 -0.51
C GLY A 396 8.40 26.94 0.16
N THR A 397 8.78 28.11 0.69
CA THR A 397 8.02 28.79 1.75
C THR A 397 6.69 29.40 1.28
N VAL A 398 5.58 28.74 1.61
CA VAL A 398 4.21 29.25 1.50
C VAL A 398 4.03 30.52 2.36
N ALA A 399 2.99 31.31 2.09
CA ALA A 399 2.50 32.27 3.08
C ALA A 399 1.71 31.53 4.18
N ALA A 400 1.79 31.98 5.43
CA ALA A 400 1.01 31.48 6.57
C ALA A 400 -0.52 31.35 6.32
N ALA A 401 -1.05 32.10 5.35
CA ALA A 401 -2.41 31.95 4.85
C ALA A 401 -2.44 32.02 3.32
N PHE A 402 -3.07 31.04 2.69
CA PHE A 402 -3.44 30.97 1.29
C PHE A 402 -4.90 31.38 1.13
N GLU A 403 -5.19 32.35 0.25
CA GLU A 403 -6.55 32.82 -0.01
C GLU A 403 -7.10 32.15 -1.27
N LEU A 404 -8.15 31.33 -1.17
CA LEU A 404 -8.74 30.64 -2.33
C LEU A 404 -9.29 31.60 -3.41
N SER A 405 -9.49 32.87 -3.07
CA SER A 405 -9.81 33.95 -4.02
C SER A 405 -8.66 34.34 -4.95
N SER A 406 -7.47 33.74 -4.77
CA SER A 406 -6.26 33.99 -5.57
C SER A 406 -5.91 32.89 -6.57
N LEU A 407 -6.75 31.84 -6.70
CA LEU A 407 -6.58 30.78 -7.67
C LEU A 407 -6.72 31.31 -9.11
N ASP A 408 -5.73 31.02 -9.98
CA ASP A 408 -5.68 31.52 -11.36
C ASP A 408 -5.44 30.45 -12.44
N GLY A 409 -5.26 29.18 -12.03
CA GLY A 409 -4.93 28.05 -12.91
C GLY A 409 -3.43 27.69 -12.94
N ALA A 410 -2.56 28.48 -12.30
CA ALA A 410 -1.14 28.17 -12.11
C ALA A 410 -0.76 27.89 -10.63
N ASN A 411 -1.75 27.92 -9.73
CA ASN A 411 -1.64 27.67 -8.29
C ASN A 411 -2.87 26.87 -7.77
N GLY A 412 -3.51 26.12 -8.65
CA GLY A 412 -4.82 25.49 -8.44
C GLY A 412 -5.97 26.24 -9.12
N PHE A 413 -7.20 25.74 -8.91
CA PHE A 413 -8.42 26.21 -9.57
C PHE A 413 -9.69 25.83 -8.77
N VAL A 414 -10.82 26.49 -9.04
CA VAL A 414 -12.13 26.13 -8.46
C VAL A 414 -12.95 25.26 -9.40
N ILE A 415 -13.61 24.25 -8.87
CA ILE A 415 -14.56 23.37 -9.56
C ILE A 415 -15.96 23.73 -9.05
N ASN A 416 -16.81 24.24 -9.95
CA ASN A 416 -18.15 24.71 -9.62
C ASN A 416 -19.22 23.62 -9.83
N GLY A 417 -20.11 23.46 -8.84
CA GLY A 417 -21.28 22.57 -8.90
C GLY A 417 -22.21 22.82 -10.07
N ALA A 418 -22.95 21.78 -10.49
CA ALA A 418 -23.70 21.80 -11.74
C ALA A 418 -25.01 22.61 -11.65
N ALA A 419 -25.96 22.17 -10.82
CA ALA A 419 -27.30 22.76 -10.65
C ALA A 419 -27.49 23.36 -9.24
N GLU A 420 -28.69 23.87 -8.94
CA GLU A 420 -29.03 24.43 -7.63
C GLU A 420 -29.34 23.29 -6.64
N ASP A 421 -28.88 23.44 -5.40
CA ASP A 421 -29.07 22.53 -4.26
C ASP A 421 -28.42 21.11 -4.40
N ASP A 422 -27.58 20.87 -5.41
CA ASP A 422 -26.81 19.62 -5.64
C ASP A 422 -25.83 19.22 -4.49
N GLU A 423 -25.34 20.20 -3.71
CA GLU A 423 -24.30 20.10 -2.66
C GLU A 423 -23.00 19.37 -3.09
N SER A 424 -22.44 19.72 -4.26
CA SER A 424 -21.14 19.18 -4.71
C SER A 424 -19.95 19.57 -3.82
N GLY A 425 -19.00 18.65 -3.64
CA GLY A 425 -17.94 18.83 -2.64
C GLY A 425 -18.38 18.49 -1.21
N THR A 426 -19.54 17.83 -1.04
CA THR A 426 -19.90 17.10 0.19
C THR A 426 -18.81 16.09 0.59
N ALA A 427 -18.25 15.39 -0.41
CA ALA A 427 -17.14 14.47 -0.27
C ALA A 427 -16.18 14.66 -1.47
N VAL A 428 -14.88 14.49 -1.23
CA VAL A 428 -13.80 14.65 -2.23
C VAL A 428 -12.71 13.62 -1.96
N ALA A 429 -12.08 13.10 -3.02
CA ALA A 429 -10.91 12.23 -2.93
C ALA A 429 -10.10 12.27 -4.22
N ALA A 430 -8.80 11.97 -4.13
CA ALA A 430 -8.06 11.42 -5.26
C ALA A 430 -8.62 10.04 -5.63
N THR A 431 -8.56 9.67 -6.91
CA THR A 431 -8.74 8.29 -7.37
C THR A 431 -7.41 7.58 -7.62
N GLY A 432 -6.32 8.33 -7.81
CA GLY A 432 -5.10 7.85 -8.47
C GLY A 432 -5.22 8.00 -10.00
N ASP A 433 -4.19 7.59 -10.73
CA ASP A 433 -4.19 7.55 -12.20
C ASP A 433 -5.10 6.42 -12.69
N MET A 434 -6.38 6.74 -12.90
CA MET A 434 -7.41 5.77 -13.29
C MET A 434 -7.52 5.58 -14.80
N ASN A 435 -6.72 6.35 -15.57
CA ASN A 435 -6.75 6.38 -17.03
C ASN A 435 -5.41 5.98 -17.71
N GLY A 436 -4.31 5.96 -16.95
CA GLY A 436 -2.96 5.56 -17.35
C GLY A 436 -2.12 6.67 -18.01
N ASP A 437 -2.56 7.93 -18.03
CA ASP A 437 -1.82 9.01 -18.71
C ASP A 437 -0.71 9.66 -17.85
N GLY A 438 -0.53 9.20 -16.61
CA GLY A 438 0.56 9.57 -15.71
C GLY A 438 0.29 10.81 -14.87
N PHE A 439 -0.96 11.17 -14.66
CA PHE A 439 -1.41 12.20 -13.73
C PHE A 439 -2.47 11.60 -12.80
N ASP A 440 -2.50 12.00 -11.54
CA ASP A 440 -3.57 11.50 -10.65
C ASP A 440 -4.91 12.19 -10.97
N ASP A 441 -5.99 11.42 -10.93
CA ASP A 441 -7.36 11.88 -11.19
C ASP A 441 -8.12 12.09 -9.86
N LEU A 442 -9.23 12.84 -9.89
CA LEU A 442 -9.98 13.22 -8.67
C LEU A 442 -11.49 13.06 -8.81
N ILE A 443 -12.17 12.68 -7.71
CA ILE A 443 -13.62 12.47 -7.65
C ILE A 443 -14.30 13.36 -6.60
N ILE A 444 -15.47 13.89 -6.97
CA ILE A 444 -16.28 14.83 -6.20
C ILE A 444 -17.71 14.32 -6.07
N GLY A 445 -18.19 14.16 -4.84
CA GLY A 445 -19.56 13.76 -4.53
C GLY A 445 -20.54 14.95 -4.45
N ALA A 446 -21.76 14.75 -4.96
CA ALA A 446 -22.87 15.71 -4.98
C ALA A 446 -24.18 15.00 -4.60
N ARG A 447 -24.39 14.81 -3.28
CA ARG A 447 -25.35 13.85 -2.71
C ARG A 447 -26.82 14.12 -3.02
N TYR A 448 -27.19 15.32 -3.47
CA TYR A 448 -28.58 15.70 -3.78
C TYR A 448 -28.83 15.99 -5.26
N ALA A 449 -27.88 15.66 -6.15
CA ALA A 449 -28.09 15.87 -7.58
C ALA A 449 -29.30 15.08 -8.12
N ASP A 450 -30.15 15.76 -8.91
CA ASP A 450 -31.29 15.21 -9.69
C ASP A 450 -30.76 14.34 -10.89
N SER A 451 -29.94 13.33 -10.60
CA SER A 451 -29.33 12.42 -11.58
C SER A 451 -30.33 11.41 -12.14
N ASN A 452 -30.05 10.82 -13.31
CA ASN A 452 -30.94 9.87 -14.02
C ASN A 452 -32.39 10.38 -14.31
N GLY A 453 -32.71 11.64 -13.99
CA GLY A 453 -34.09 12.16 -13.97
C GLY A 453 -34.92 11.71 -12.75
N GLN A 454 -34.25 11.17 -11.73
CA GLN A 454 -34.75 10.84 -10.40
C GLN A 454 -34.47 12.01 -9.44
N THR A 455 -35.19 12.10 -8.32
CA THR A 455 -35.00 13.20 -7.35
C THR A 455 -34.09 12.78 -6.21
N ASP A 456 -33.13 13.64 -5.87
CA ASP A 456 -32.13 13.42 -4.81
C ASP A 456 -31.40 12.06 -4.92
N ALA A 457 -31.24 11.54 -6.14
CA ALA A 457 -30.55 10.26 -6.41
C ALA A 457 -29.04 10.36 -6.16
N GLY A 458 -28.49 11.58 -6.25
CA GLY A 458 -27.08 11.86 -6.05
C GLY A 458 -26.25 11.59 -7.30
N ALA A 459 -25.07 12.20 -7.36
CA ALA A 459 -24.11 12.00 -8.44
C ALA A 459 -22.67 12.14 -7.92
N SER A 460 -21.75 11.45 -8.58
CA SER A 460 -20.32 11.71 -8.43
C SER A 460 -19.74 12.19 -9.76
N TYR A 461 -18.74 13.06 -9.69
CA TYR A 461 -18.08 13.65 -10.84
C TYR A 461 -16.59 13.37 -10.77
N LEU A 462 -16.05 12.71 -11.78
CA LEU A 462 -14.62 12.46 -11.91
C LEU A 462 -14.02 13.49 -12.87
N VAL A 463 -12.93 14.13 -12.46
CA VAL A 463 -12.22 15.16 -13.21
C VAL A 463 -10.81 14.67 -13.45
N LEU A 464 -10.36 14.72 -14.72
CA LEU A 464 -9.06 14.17 -15.09
C LEU A 464 -7.91 15.16 -14.80
N GLY A 465 -6.77 14.62 -14.39
CA GLY A 465 -5.48 15.31 -14.29
C GLY A 465 -4.98 15.79 -15.66
N ARG A 466 -3.84 16.51 -15.69
CA ARG A 466 -3.08 16.89 -16.90
C ARG A 466 -1.89 17.80 -16.57
N GLN A 467 -0.83 17.72 -17.37
CA GLN A 467 0.35 18.58 -17.17
C GLN A 467 0.11 20.10 -17.24
N SER A 468 -0.91 20.55 -17.97
CA SER A 468 -1.17 21.98 -18.12
C SER A 468 -2.53 22.25 -18.77
N GLY A 469 -2.99 23.50 -18.66
CA GLY A 469 -4.22 23.97 -19.29
C GLY A 469 -5.42 24.06 -18.35
N PHE A 470 -5.23 23.78 -17.06
CA PHE A 470 -6.15 24.21 -16.01
C PHE A 470 -6.41 25.73 -16.15
N GLY A 471 -7.69 26.09 -16.25
CA GLY A 471 -8.12 27.47 -16.07
C GLY A 471 -8.48 27.70 -14.61
N ALA A 472 -8.50 28.95 -14.16
CA ALA A 472 -8.91 29.34 -12.80
C ALA A 472 -10.25 28.75 -12.32
N SER A 473 -11.12 28.30 -13.22
CA SER A 473 -12.39 27.64 -12.90
C SER A 473 -12.79 26.56 -13.91
N LEU A 474 -13.25 25.42 -13.40
CA LEU A 474 -13.99 24.36 -14.12
C LEU A 474 -15.47 24.39 -13.70
N GLU A 475 -16.36 23.90 -14.57
CA GLU A 475 -17.79 23.69 -14.27
C GLU A 475 -18.10 22.19 -14.42
N LEU A 476 -18.70 21.55 -13.42
CA LEU A 476 -19.07 20.13 -13.49
C LEU A 476 -20.11 19.83 -14.60
N SER A 477 -20.88 20.84 -14.99
CA SER A 477 -21.79 20.78 -16.16
C SER A 477 -21.09 20.86 -17.53
N ALA A 478 -19.75 20.96 -17.57
CA ALA A 478 -18.94 21.04 -18.78
C ALA A 478 -17.97 19.85 -18.95
N LEU A 479 -18.21 18.74 -18.24
CA LEU A 479 -17.47 17.49 -18.45
C LEU A 479 -17.87 16.82 -19.77
N ASP A 480 -16.88 16.44 -20.59
CA ASP A 480 -17.08 16.02 -21.99
C ASP A 480 -16.36 14.72 -22.37
N GLY A 481 -15.70 14.05 -21.42
CA GLY A 481 -14.95 12.81 -21.63
C GLY A 481 -13.48 13.01 -22.00
N ASP A 482 -13.09 14.18 -22.53
CA ASP A 482 -11.67 14.56 -22.70
C ASP A 482 -11.14 15.34 -21.46
N ASN A 483 -11.99 15.53 -20.44
CA ASN A 483 -11.65 16.27 -19.21
C ASN A 483 -12.18 15.66 -17.90
N GLY A 484 -12.96 14.57 -17.96
CA GLY A 484 -13.72 14.02 -16.85
C GLY A 484 -15.11 13.54 -17.29
N PHE A 485 -15.81 12.85 -16.39
CA PHE A 485 -17.14 12.27 -16.61
C PHE A 485 -18.00 12.29 -15.34
N ARG A 486 -19.26 11.86 -15.46
CA ARG A 486 -20.22 11.79 -14.34
C ARG A 486 -20.73 10.36 -14.12
N VAL A 487 -20.98 10.03 -12.86
CA VAL A 487 -21.64 8.81 -12.38
C VAL A 487 -22.99 9.20 -11.78
N ASP A 488 -24.06 8.58 -12.26
CA ASP A 488 -25.46 8.83 -11.86
C ASP A 488 -25.95 7.74 -10.90
N GLY A 489 -26.64 8.16 -9.82
CA GLY A 489 -27.41 7.28 -8.93
C GLY A 489 -28.56 6.55 -9.64
N ALA A 490 -28.97 5.42 -9.07
CA ALA A 490 -29.94 4.52 -9.69
C ALA A 490 -31.39 5.03 -9.51
N ASP A 491 -31.85 5.14 -8.26
CA ASP A 491 -33.21 5.49 -7.87
C ASP A 491 -33.24 6.74 -6.96
N ALA A 492 -34.45 7.20 -6.62
CA ALA A 492 -34.66 8.50 -6.00
C ALA A 492 -34.48 8.45 -4.47
N ASN A 493 -33.71 9.39 -3.91
CA ASN A 493 -33.27 9.49 -2.51
C ASN A 493 -32.13 8.53 -2.09
N ASP A 494 -31.49 7.81 -3.03
CA ASP A 494 -30.35 6.91 -2.73
C ASP A 494 -29.11 7.65 -2.16
N PHE A 495 -29.00 8.96 -2.46
CA PHE A 495 -27.92 9.88 -2.10
C PHE A 495 -26.50 9.45 -2.54
N LEU A 496 -26.36 8.95 -3.78
CA LEU A 496 -25.06 8.58 -4.35
C LEU A 496 -24.06 9.75 -4.29
N GLY A 497 -22.83 9.47 -3.85
CA GLY A 497 -21.79 10.48 -3.71
C GLY A 497 -21.87 11.27 -2.40
N ILE A 498 -22.61 10.79 -1.39
CA ILE A 498 -22.40 11.22 0.00
C ILE A 498 -21.03 10.80 0.54
N ALA A 499 -20.46 9.71 0.01
CA ALA A 499 -19.09 9.28 0.20
C ALA A 499 -18.46 8.86 -1.13
N VAL A 500 -17.17 9.17 -1.31
CA VAL A 500 -16.35 8.82 -2.48
C VAL A 500 -14.92 8.53 -2.01
N GLY A 501 -14.17 7.69 -2.74
CA GLY A 501 -12.77 7.39 -2.45
C GLY A 501 -12.08 6.61 -3.57
N THR A 502 -10.74 6.59 -3.60
CA THR A 502 -10.01 5.56 -4.35
C THR A 502 -10.27 4.18 -3.74
N ALA A 503 -10.18 3.14 -4.56
CA ALA A 503 -10.14 1.74 -4.13
C ALA A 503 -8.72 1.14 -4.22
N GLY A 504 -7.78 1.79 -4.93
CA GLY A 504 -6.52 1.18 -5.35
C GLY A 504 -6.68 0.34 -6.63
N ASP A 505 -5.74 -0.53 -6.98
CA ASP A 505 -5.97 -1.52 -8.05
C ASP A 505 -6.52 -2.81 -7.42
N THR A 506 -7.84 -2.97 -7.50
CA THR A 506 -8.54 -4.10 -6.87
C THR A 506 -8.58 -5.36 -7.74
N ASN A 507 -8.21 -5.23 -9.02
CA ASN A 507 -8.44 -6.24 -10.05
C ASN A 507 -7.16 -6.67 -10.79
N GLY A 508 -6.07 -5.92 -10.62
CA GLY A 508 -4.76 -6.13 -11.22
C GLY A 508 -4.77 -5.86 -12.72
N ASP A 509 -5.40 -4.78 -13.20
CA ASP A 509 -5.31 -4.39 -14.62
C ASP A 509 -4.40 -3.17 -14.90
N GLY A 510 -3.76 -2.65 -13.85
CA GLY A 510 -2.75 -1.60 -13.90
C GLY A 510 -3.31 -0.17 -13.89
N PHE A 511 -4.56 0.00 -13.47
CA PHE A 511 -5.24 1.30 -13.34
C PHE A 511 -5.84 1.42 -11.94
N SER A 512 -5.92 2.64 -11.40
CA SER A 512 -6.58 2.84 -10.11
C SER A 512 -8.12 2.79 -10.24
N ASP A 513 -8.76 1.98 -9.40
CA ASP A 513 -10.21 1.86 -9.27
C ASP A 513 -10.77 2.87 -8.23
N PHE A 514 -12.09 3.08 -8.22
CA PHE A 514 -12.72 4.00 -7.27
C PHE A 514 -14.08 3.54 -6.72
N LEU A 515 -14.43 4.06 -5.55
CA LEU A 515 -15.65 3.75 -4.82
C LEU A 515 -16.58 4.96 -4.71
N VAL A 516 -17.89 4.72 -4.82
CA VAL A 516 -18.94 5.70 -4.49
C VAL A 516 -20.04 5.04 -3.64
N GLY A 517 -20.49 5.72 -2.59
CA GLY A 517 -21.49 5.21 -1.65
C GLY A 517 -22.89 5.82 -1.82
N ALA A 518 -23.93 5.01 -1.59
CA ALA A 518 -25.35 5.36 -1.65
C ALA A 518 -26.13 4.68 -0.49
N PRO A 519 -25.97 5.17 0.77
CA PRO A 519 -26.46 4.49 1.97
C PRO A 519 -27.98 4.45 2.14
N ALA A 520 -28.72 5.27 1.39
CA ALA A 520 -30.19 5.29 1.44
C ALA A 520 -30.84 4.45 0.32
N ALA A 521 -30.06 3.69 -0.44
CA ALA A 521 -30.60 2.75 -1.43
C ALA A 521 -31.46 1.65 -0.78
N ASP A 522 -32.43 1.13 -1.56
CA ASP A 522 -33.41 0.09 -1.20
C ASP A 522 -33.10 -1.28 -1.91
N PRO A 523 -31.96 -1.95 -1.66
CA PRO A 523 -31.65 -3.26 -2.25
C PRO A 523 -32.59 -4.39 -1.78
N LEU A 524 -32.40 -5.61 -2.29
CA LEU A 524 -33.30 -6.73 -2.03
C LEU A 524 -33.34 -7.20 -0.56
N SER A 525 -32.38 -6.76 0.25
CA SER A 525 -32.27 -7.01 1.68
C SER A 525 -33.19 -6.15 2.55
N GLY A 526 -33.46 -4.89 2.17
CA GLY A 526 -34.15 -3.95 3.04
C GLY A 526 -34.30 -2.53 2.48
N THR A 527 -35.14 -1.72 3.14
CA THR A 527 -35.21 -0.27 2.89
C THR A 527 -34.14 0.45 3.69
N ASP A 528 -33.54 1.50 3.15
CA ASP A 528 -32.39 2.19 3.77
C ASP A 528 -31.26 1.18 4.15
N ALA A 529 -31.11 0.10 3.39
CA ALA A 529 -30.09 -0.92 3.64
C ALA A 529 -28.74 -0.49 3.06
N GLY A 530 -28.78 0.31 1.98
CA GLY A 530 -27.63 0.96 1.38
C GLY A 530 -26.87 0.11 0.37
N GLU A 531 -26.27 0.78 -0.61
CA GLU A 531 -25.42 0.20 -1.63
C GLU A 531 -24.09 0.97 -1.72
N ALA A 532 -23.04 0.27 -2.13
CA ALA A 532 -21.78 0.88 -2.54
C ALA A 532 -21.33 0.29 -3.88
N TYR A 533 -20.64 1.10 -4.67
CA TYR A 533 -20.25 0.75 -6.03
C TYR A 533 -18.75 0.93 -6.20
N LEU A 534 -18.07 -0.13 -6.64
CA LEU A 534 -16.71 -0.08 -7.17
C LEU A 534 -16.81 0.09 -8.68
N ILE A 535 -16.04 1.02 -9.25
CA ILE A 535 -15.95 1.25 -10.69
C ILE A 535 -14.48 1.08 -11.06
N PHE A 536 -14.20 0.18 -12.02
CA PHE A 536 -12.83 -0.14 -12.38
C PHE A 536 -12.21 0.94 -13.30
N GLY A 537 -10.91 1.19 -13.15
CA GLY A 537 -10.09 2.00 -14.05
C GLY A 537 -10.07 1.44 -15.49
N ARG A 538 -9.37 2.14 -16.41
CA ARG A 538 -8.97 1.69 -17.77
C ARG A 538 -8.44 2.87 -18.59
N ASP A 539 -7.80 2.56 -19.72
CA ASP A 539 -7.63 3.53 -20.81
C ASP A 539 -8.98 4.07 -21.33
N TYR A 540 -9.36 5.25 -20.83
CA TYR A 540 -10.55 5.99 -21.21
C TYR A 540 -10.31 6.92 -22.42
N LEU A 541 -9.05 7.27 -22.72
CA LEU A 541 -8.65 8.34 -23.66
C LEU A 541 -7.97 7.83 -24.94
N ASP A 542 -7.84 6.53 -25.13
CA ASP A 542 -6.93 5.88 -26.09
C ASP A 542 -5.45 6.36 -25.88
N SER A 543 -5.02 6.48 -24.61
CA SER A 543 -3.71 6.96 -24.16
C SER A 543 -2.64 5.86 -24.12
N VAL A 544 -3.02 4.62 -23.81
CA VAL A 544 -2.09 3.52 -23.53
C VAL A 544 -1.47 3.00 -24.83
N THR A 545 -0.16 3.10 -24.93
CA THR A 545 0.58 2.69 -26.15
C THR A 545 0.87 1.19 -26.17
N HIS A 546 1.09 0.60 -25.00
CA HIS A 546 1.34 -0.82 -24.78
C HIS A 546 0.66 -1.24 -23.48
N GLN A 547 -0.11 -2.33 -23.52
CA GLN A 547 -0.75 -2.96 -22.36
C GLN A 547 -0.42 -4.46 -22.42
N GLY A 548 -0.03 -5.05 -21.30
CA GLY A 548 0.17 -6.50 -21.17
C GLY A 548 -1.12 -7.28 -20.97
N ASP A 549 -1.00 -8.43 -20.31
CA ASP A 549 -2.09 -9.23 -19.77
C ASP A 549 -1.62 -9.90 -18.46
N GLY A 550 -2.35 -10.89 -17.94
CA GLY A 550 -1.97 -11.59 -16.69
C GLY A 550 -0.86 -12.63 -16.87
N THR A 551 0.22 -12.32 -17.61
CA THR A 551 1.42 -13.16 -17.80
C THR A 551 2.67 -12.32 -18.09
N ASP A 552 3.86 -12.85 -17.79
CA ASP A 552 5.17 -12.22 -18.06
C ASP A 552 5.31 -11.65 -19.51
N ASN A 553 5.39 -10.33 -19.65
CA ASN A 553 5.39 -9.57 -20.92
C ASN A 553 6.71 -8.80 -21.17
N ASP A 554 7.08 -8.64 -22.46
CA ASP A 554 8.24 -7.86 -22.93
C ASP A 554 7.71 -6.65 -23.73
N LEU A 555 7.56 -5.50 -23.06
CA LEU A 555 6.90 -4.30 -23.58
C LEU A 555 7.94 -3.23 -23.95
N GLN A 556 7.93 -2.79 -25.21
CA GLN A 556 9.02 -1.96 -25.77
C GLN A 556 8.50 -0.68 -26.43
N GLY A 557 8.80 0.46 -25.81
CA GLY A 557 8.54 1.80 -26.35
C GLY A 557 9.51 2.23 -27.47
N ASP A 558 9.32 3.46 -27.97
CA ASP A 558 10.23 4.11 -28.92
C ASP A 558 10.86 5.41 -28.37
N ALA A 559 11.28 6.34 -29.22
CA ALA A 559 11.93 7.59 -28.82
C ALA A 559 10.91 8.75 -28.68
N SER A 560 9.71 8.42 -28.23
CA SER A 560 8.52 9.26 -28.15
C SER A 560 7.81 8.94 -26.83
N ALA A 561 7.19 9.93 -26.19
CA ALA A 561 6.39 9.72 -24.99
C ALA A 561 5.43 8.53 -25.16
N ASN A 562 5.59 7.50 -24.33
CA ASN A 562 4.80 6.28 -24.34
C ASN A 562 4.16 6.03 -22.98
N THR A 563 2.96 5.48 -22.98
CA THR A 563 2.34 4.87 -21.79
C THR A 563 2.42 3.36 -21.95
N ILE A 564 3.03 2.68 -20.99
CA ILE A 564 3.23 1.23 -20.95
C ILE A 564 2.68 0.73 -19.61
N VAL A 565 1.75 -0.22 -19.66
CA VAL A 565 1.13 -0.87 -18.50
C VAL A 565 1.39 -2.37 -18.57
N GLY A 566 1.95 -2.98 -17.53
CA GLY A 566 2.17 -4.42 -17.45
C GLY A 566 0.88 -5.19 -17.18
N ALA A 567 0.29 -4.92 -16.01
CA ALA A 567 -0.89 -5.56 -15.38
C ALA A 567 -0.54 -6.66 -14.36
N GLN A 568 -0.31 -7.92 -14.75
CA GLN A 568 0.07 -9.00 -13.81
C GLN A 568 1.04 -10.00 -14.42
N GLY A 569 1.97 -10.50 -13.62
CA GLY A 569 3.13 -11.27 -14.09
C GLY A 569 4.40 -10.45 -13.98
N ASN A 570 5.55 -11.10 -14.15
CA ASN A 570 6.85 -10.45 -13.99
C ASN A 570 7.29 -9.85 -15.34
N ASP A 571 6.99 -8.58 -15.53
CA ASP A 571 7.08 -7.88 -16.82
C ASP A 571 8.43 -7.18 -17.03
N THR A 572 8.69 -6.77 -18.27
CA THR A 572 9.87 -5.99 -18.65
C THR A 572 9.45 -4.78 -19.48
N LEU A 573 9.48 -3.60 -18.85
CA LEU A 573 8.99 -2.34 -19.42
C LEU A 573 10.16 -1.51 -19.93
N THR A 574 10.43 -1.59 -21.23
CA THR A 574 11.50 -0.82 -21.89
C THR A 574 11.00 0.54 -22.38
N SER A 575 11.45 1.60 -21.73
CA SER A 575 11.18 3.00 -22.08
C SER A 575 11.40 3.35 -23.57
N GLY A 576 12.61 3.10 -24.09
CA GLY A 576 13.02 3.55 -25.42
C GLY A 576 13.52 5.00 -25.47
N GLY A 577 12.98 5.87 -24.60
CA GLY A 577 13.51 7.19 -24.27
C GLY A 577 12.57 8.33 -24.66
N GLY A 578 11.92 8.90 -23.66
CA GLY A 578 10.97 9.99 -23.80
C GLY A 578 10.41 10.42 -22.45
N VAL A 579 9.30 11.17 -22.50
CA VAL A 579 8.53 11.51 -21.30
C VAL A 579 7.48 10.42 -21.10
N ASP A 580 7.96 9.27 -20.67
CA ASP A 580 7.23 8.00 -20.64
C ASP A 580 6.53 7.75 -19.30
N VAL A 581 5.42 7.02 -19.33
CA VAL A 581 4.71 6.50 -18.16
C VAL A 581 4.86 4.99 -18.21
N LEU A 582 5.51 4.42 -17.19
CA LEU A 582 5.68 2.97 -17.04
C LEU A 582 4.97 2.56 -15.74
N LEU A 583 3.92 1.75 -15.86
CA LEU A 583 3.21 1.15 -14.73
C LEU A 583 3.43 -0.36 -14.82
N GLY A 584 4.06 -0.96 -13.81
CA GLY A 584 4.25 -2.40 -13.74
C GLY A 584 2.95 -3.10 -13.41
N GLY A 585 2.65 -3.13 -12.11
CA GLY A 585 1.43 -3.68 -11.53
C GLY A 585 1.75 -4.86 -10.61
N GLN A 586 1.24 -6.02 -11.01
CA GLN A 586 1.20 -7.33 -10.33
C GLN A 586 2.41 -8.26 -10.50
N GLY A 587 3.62 -7.92 -10.04
CA GLY A 587 4.78 -8.82 -10.20
C GLY A 587 6.12 -8.26 -9.75
N ASP A 588 7.21 -8.99 -9.99
CA ASP A 588 8.58 -8.46 -9.85
C ASP A 588 9.05 -7.93 -11.23
N ASP A 589 8.92 -6.63 -11.49
CA ASP A 589 9.07 -6.06 -12.84
C ASP A 589 10.46 -5.44 -13.13
N GLU A 590 10.94 -5.50 -14.39
CA GLU A 590 12.18 -4.84 -14.85
C GLU A 590 11.90 -3.58 -15.70
N PHE A 591 12.07 -2.39 -15.11
CA PHE A 591 12.00 -1.09 -15.80
C PHE A 591 13.31 -0.76 -16.50
N VAL A 592 13.36 -0.94 -17.82
CA VAL A 592 14.56 -0.75 -18.63
C VAL A 592 14.63 0.70 -19.13
N LEU A 593 15.42 1.51 -18.42
CA LEU A 593 15.58 2.95 -18.65
C LEU A 593 16.85 3.27 -19.46
N ILE A 594 16.74 4.23 -20.39
CA ILE A 594 17.88 4.76 -21.16
C ILE A 594 18.37 6.12 -20.64
N ASP A 595 17.49 6.89 -20.01
CA ASP A 595 17.76 8.15 -19.31
C ASP A 595 16.68 8.40 -18.22
N VAL A 596 16.67 9.60 -17.63
CA VAL A 596 15.79 9.98 -16.50
C VAL A 596 14.67 10.96 -16.89
N THR A 597 14.29 11.00 -18.16
CA THR A 597 13.28 11.96 -18.68
C THR A 597 11.83 11.46 -18.65
N PHE A 598 11.59 10.25 -18.12
CA PHE A 598 10.27 9.68 -17.85
C PHE A 598 9.37 10.63 -17.05
N ARG A 599 8.04 10.53 -17.23
CA ARG A 599 7.07 11.18 -16.34
C ARG A 599 7.00 10.44 -15.02
N ARG A 600 6.50 9.21 -15.06
CA ARG A 600 6.19 8.35 -13.91
C ARG A 600 6.68 6.94 -14.18
N VAL A 601 7.32 6.34 -13.19
CA VAL A 601 7.61 4.91 -13.14
C VAL A 601 7.03 4.42 -11.82
N ALA A 602 6.06 3.52 -11.89
CA ALA A 602 5.53 2.83 -10.73
C ALA A 602 5.72 1.34 -10.95
N GLY A 603 6.34 0.66 -9.99
CA GLY A 603 6.35 -0.80 -9.91
C GLY A 603 4.95 -1.30 -9.60
N GLY A 604 4.70 -1.67 -8.36
CA GLY A 604 3.35 -1.82 -7.83
C GLY A 604 3.36 -2.64 -6.56
N ALA A 605 3.05 -3.92 -6.72
CA ALA A 605 3.09 -4.92 -5.66
C ALA A 605 3.97 -6.12 -6.09
N GLY A 606 5.19 -6.14 -5.56
CA GLY A 606 6.20 -7.18 -5.81
C GLY A 606 7.58 -6.74 -5.32
N ILE A 607 8.63 -7.13 -6.04
CA ILE A 607 10.01 -6.64 -5.83
C ILE A 607 10.57 -6.05 -7.13
N ASP A 608 10.42 -4.75 -7.29
CA ASP A 608 10.54 -4.05 -8.57
C ASP A 608 11.95 -3.51 -8.84
N SER A 609 12.35 -3.56 -10.11
CA SER A 609 13.74 -3.42 -10.54
C SER A 609 13.96 -2.35 -11.63
N VAL A 610 14.59 -1.23 -11.29
CA VAL A 610 15.03 -0.22 -12.26
C VAL A 610 16.41 -0.53 -12.83
N ARG A 611 16.51 -0.55 -14.17
CA ARG A 611 17.72 -0.91 -14.90
C ARG A 611 18.19 0.15 -15.87
N ILE A 612 19.38 0.69 -15.64
CA ILE A 612 19.97 1.75 -16.45
C ILE A 612 20.82 1.16 -17.59
N THR A 613 20.30 1.19 -18.81
CA THR A 613 21.02 0.74 -20.02
C THR A 613 21.81 1.86 -20.71
N GLY A 614 21.53 3.11 -20.34
CA GLY A 614 22.15 4.33 -20.84
C GLY A 614 23.67 4.44 -20.59
N SER A 615 24.24 5.60 -20.91
CA SER A 615 25.69 5.82 -20.92
C SER A 615 26.08 7.12 -20.22
N GLY A 616 26.57 7.01 -18.99
CA GLY A 616 26.90 8.17 -18.14
C GLY A 616 25.64 8.84 -17.59
N VAL A 617 24.62 8.04 -17.27
CA VAL A 617 23.37 8.50 -16.66
C VAL A 617 23.61 8.75 -15.17
N THR A 618 23.09 9.85 -14.65
CA THR A 618 22.98 10.08 -13.21
C THR A 618 21.50 10.02 -12.85
N LEU A 619 21.12 8.99 -12.11
CA LEU A 619 19.84 8.90 -11.41
C LEU A 619 20.05 9.55 -10.04
N ASP A 620 19.64 10.81 -9.92
CA ASP A 620 19.69 11.56 -8.66
C ASP A 620 18.27 11.61 -8.12
N LEU A 621 17.93 10.65 -7.25
CA LEU A 621 16.59 10.51 -6.69
C LEU A 621 16.23 11.76 -5.89
N THR A 622 17.22 12.34 -5.19
CA THR A 622 17.11 13.63 -4.47
C THR A 622 16.79 14.86 -5.34
N GLN A 623 16.63 14.67 -6.66
CA GLN A 623 16.24 15.68 -7.66
C GLN A 623 15.10 15.17 -8.58
N ILE A 624 14.44 14.07 -8.22
CA ILE A 624 13.25 13.49 -8.86
C ILE A 624 12.20 13.40 -7.76
N ALA A 625 11.05 14.06 -7.94
CA ALA A 625 9.96 13.96 -6.98
C ALA A 625 9.48 12.51 -6.80
N ASP A 626 9.17 12.14 -5.56
CA ASP A 626 8.72 10.83 -5.12
C ASP A 626 7.53 10.33 -5.97
N SER A 627 6.58 11.21 -6.33
CA SER A 627 5.43 10.90 -7.21
C SER A 627 5.81 10.31 -8.58
N ARG A 628 7.06 10.49 -9.02
CA ARG A 628 7.56 10.08 -10.34
C ARG A 628 8.30 8.75 -10.33
N LEU A 629 8.70 8.23 -9.17
CA LEU A 629 9.33 6.92 -9.04
C LEU A 629 8.88 6.28 -7.73
N THR A 630 7.99 5.28 -7.79
CA THR A 630 7.35 4.66 -6.61
C THR A 630 7.33 3.14 -6.72
N GLY A 631 7.50 2.41 -5.62
CA GLY A 631 7.57 0.95 -5.61
C GLY A 631 8.75 0.44 -6.42
N VAL A 632 9.98 0.66 -5.93
CA VAL A 632 11.22 0.12 -6.53
C VAL A 632 12.25 -0.22 -5.45
N GLU A 633 12.49 -1.51 -5.25
CA GLU A 633 13.45 -2.06 -4.29
C GLU A 633 14.85 -2.22 -4.92
N HIS A 634 14.93 -2.49 -6.23
CA HIS A 634 16.15 -2.95 -6.90
C HIS A 634 16.67 -1.96 -7.96
N PHE A 635 17.99 -1.78 -8.00
CA PHE A 635 18.67 -0.94 -9.00
C PHE A 635 19.84 -1.66 -9.67
N ASP A 636 19.77 -1.85 -10.99
CA ASP A 636 20.93 -2.21 -11.83
C ASP A 636 21.44 -0.98 -12.59
N ILE A 637 22.55 -0.39 -12.10
CA ILE A 637 23.21 0.73 -12.79
C ILE A 637 24.38 0.31 -13.69
N THR A 638 24.64 -1.00 -13.87
CA THR A 638 25.80 -1.58 -14.59
C THR A 638 25.81 -1.39 -16.12
N GLY A 639 25.10 -0.38 -16.61
CA GLY A 639 25.00 0.01 -18.02
C GLY A 639 26.29 0.52 -18.65
N ASN A 640 26.14 1.21 -19.79
CA ASN A 640 27.24 1.46 -20.71
C ASN A 640 28.11 2.67 -20.33
N GLY A 641 28.88 2.62 -19.24
CA GLY A 641 29.94 3.62 -19.04
C GLY A 641 30.43 3.76 -17.61
N GLY A 642 29.91 4.78 -16.94
CA GLY A 642 30.12 5.07 -15.53
C GLY A 642 28.92 5.92 -15.11
N ASN A 643 27.88 5.23 -14.69
CA ASN A 643 26.60 5.78 -14.26
C ASN A 643 26.67 6.15 -12.76
N ALA A 644 25.64 6.83 -12.27
CA ALA A 644 25.58 7.18 -10.85
C ALA A 644 24.17 7.07 -10.29
N LEU A 645 24.07 6.58 -9.05
CA LEU A 645 22.87 6.63 -8.23
C LEU A 645 23.15 7.53 -7.01
N VAL A 646 22.34 8.56 -6.83
CA VAL A 646 22.34 9.43 -5.65
C VAL A 646 21.01 9.28 -4.93
N VAL A 647 21.09 9.00 -3.63
CA VAL A 647 19.96 8.62 -2.78
C VAL A 647 20.23 9.13 -1.35
N ASN A 648 19.18 9.40 -0.58
CA ASN A 648 19.24 9.88 0.80
C ASN A 648 18.47 8.93 1.76
N LEU A 649 18.29 9.26 3.05
CA LEU A 649 17.51 8.41 3.95
C LEU A 649 16.04 8.38 3.51
N THR A 650 15.43 9.55 3.30
CA THR A 650 13.99 9.69 3.00
C THR A 650 13.61 8.89 1.75
N GLU A 651 14.42 8.98 0.68
CA GLU A 651 14.23 8.17 -0.53
C GLU A 651 14.13 6.65 -0.21
N VAL A 652 14.97 6.12 0.69
CA VAL A 652 14.99 4.67 0.99
C VAL A 652 13.77 4.24 1.82
N LEU A 653 13.13 5.17 2.53
CA LEU A 653 11.88 4.93 3.25
C LEU A 653 10.67 5.04 2.32
N ASN A 654 10.69 5.99 1.38
CA ASN A 654 9.54 6.33 0.53
C ASN A 654 9.44 5.51 -0.77
N LEU A 655 10.56 4.96 -1.25
CA LEU A 655 10.63 4.37 -2.60
C LEU A 655 10.05 2.95 -2.69
N SER A 656 10.05 2.20 -1.59
CA SER A 656 9.55 0.82 -1.55
C SER A 656 8.26 0.75 -0.76
N ASN A 657 7.23 0.13 -1.34
CA ASN A 657 5.92 -0.04 -0.69
C ASN A 657 5.89 -1.24 0.27
N THR A 658 6.91 -2.11 0.19
CA THR A 658 6.96 -3.43 0.85
C THR A 658 8.12 -3.56 1.84
N SER A 659 9.06 -2.62 1.82
CA SER A 659 10.29 -2.66 2.62
C SER A 659 10.83 -1.26 2.90
N ASN A 660 11.72 -1.15 3.89
CA ASN A 660 12.50 0.06 4.12
C ASN A 660 13.94 -0.11 3.54
N GLY A 661 14.11 -0.64 2.33
CA GLY A 661 15.46 -0.90 1.83
C GLY A 661 15.64 -1.17 0.34
N LEU A 662 16.90 -1.01 -0.12
CA LEU A 662 17.27 -1.11 -1.54
C LEU A 662 18.44 -2.08 -1.81
N VAL A 663 18.39 -2.78 -2.94
CA VAL A 663 19.51 -3.60 -3.46
C VAL A 663 20.08 -3.00 -4.73
N ILE A 664 21.39 -2.69 -4.72
CA ILE A 664 22.05 -1.90 -5.77
C ILE A 664 23.21 -2.69 -6.40
N ARG A 665 23.11 -2.95 -7.71
CA ARG A 665 24.16 -3.52 -8.56
C ARG A 665 24.89 -2.38 -9.28
N ALA A 666 26.21 -2.27 -9.09
CA ALA A 666 27.06 -1.23 -9.68
C ALA A 666 28.42 -1.79 -10.14
N ASP A 667 28.92 -1.31 -11.28
CA ASP A 667 30.18 -1.71 -11.91
C ASP A 667 31.37 -0.86 -11.41
N ALA A 668 32.61 -1.26 -11.76
CA ALA A 668 33.84 -0.61 -11.28
C ALA A 668 34.09 0.81 -11.82
N ASN A 669 33.23 1.33 -12.70
CA ASN A 669 33.23 2.68 -13.26
C ASN A 669 32.06 3.53 -12.74
N ASP A 670 31.05 2.91 -12.13
CA ASP A 670 29.85 3.56 -11.59
C ASP A 670 30.12 4.22 -10.22
N SER A 671 29.14 4.95 -9.69
CA SER A 671 29.20 5.49 -8.32
C SER A 671 27.84 5.54 -7.63
N VAL A 672 27.77 4.98 -6.42
CA VAL A 672 26.61 5.07 -5.52
C VAL A 672 26.93 6.09 -4.42
N ASN A 673 25.99 6.99 -4.13
CA ASN A 673 26.12 8.03 -3.10
C ASN A 673 24.87 8.05 -2.21
N LEU A 674 24.98 7.45 -1.02
CA LEU A 674 23.90 7.37 -0.01
C LEU A 674 23.79 8.64 0.87
N GLY A 675 24.56 9.70 0.59
CA GLY A 675 24.64 10.87 1.47
C GLY A 675 25.43 10.61 2.75
N ALA A 676 24.84 10.90 3.92
CA ALA A 676 25.55 10.84 5.20
C ALA A 676 24.66 10.42 6.39
N GLY A 677 25.09 9.37 7.09
CA GLY A 677 24.47 8.83 8.31
C GLY A 677 24.67 7.31 8.39
N TRP A 678 24.54 6.65 7.23
CA TRP A 678 24.78 5.23 6.96
C TRP A 678 26.04 4.66 7.61
N ALA A 679 25.87 3.51 8.26
CA ALA A 679 26.94 2.69 8.79
C ALA A 679 26.97 1.32 8.10
N GLN A 680 28.16 0.88 7.66
CA GLN A 680 28.36 -0.47 7.14
C GLN A 680 28.12 -1.49 8.29
N ALA A 681 27.05 -2.27 8.18
CA ALA A 681 26.58 -3.19 9.20
C ALA A 681 27.22 -4.58 9.08
N GLY A 682 27.43 -5.06 7.84
CA GLY A 682 27.94 -6.40 7.58
C GLY A 682 28.03 -6.76 6.10
N VAL A 683 27.88 -8.05 5.82
CA VAL A 683 27.82 -8.63 4.48
C VAL A 683 26.67 -9.62 4.44
N GLN A 684 25.88 -9.57 3.39
CA GLN A 684 24.79 -10.52 3.12
C GLN A 684 25.08 -11.27 1.82
N SER A 685 24.46 -12.44 1.65
CA SER A 685 24.41 -13.15 0.37
C SER A 685 22.97 -13.22 -0.11
N ILE A 686 22.79 -12.99 -1.41
CA ILE A 686 21.53 -13.12 -2.14
C ILE A 686 21.91 -13.78 -3.47
N ASP A 687 21.26 -14.90 -3.82
CA ASP A 687 21.47 -15.65 -5.08
C ASP A 687 22.95 -15.90 -5.48
N ASP A 688 23.73 -16.45 -4.55
CA ASP A 688 25.19 -16.71 -4.64
C ASP A 688 26.08 -15.46 -4.87
N GLU A 689 25.51 -14.26 -4.92
CA GLU A 689 26.23 -12.99 -4.88
C GLU A 689 26.38 -12.47 -3.44
N PHE A 690 27.23 -11.45 -3.26
CA PHE A 690 27.52 -10.87 -1.94
C PHE A 690 27.40 -9.35 -1.95
N TYR A 691 26.74 -8.81 -0.95
CA TYR A 691 26.39 -7.41 -0.82
C TYR A 691 26.98 -6.83 0.46
N ASP A 692 27.60 -5.65 0.36
CA ASP A 692 27.97 -4.83 1.51
C ASP A 692 26.72 -4.12 2.04
N VAL A 693 26.37 -4.41 3.30
CA VAL A 693 25.13 -3.93 3.93
C VAL A 693 25.39 -2.63 4.68
N PHE A 694 24.58 -1.61 4.42
CA PHE A 694 24.59 -0.30 5.07
C PHE A 694 23.24 -0.06 5.76
N GLN A 695 23.24 0.46 6.99
CA GLN A 695 22.01 0.71 7.76
C GLN A 695 21.96 2.16 8.28
N GLN A 696 20.74 2.72 8.35
CA GLN A 696 20.44 4.00 8.99
C GLN A 696 18.99 4.01 9.55
N GLY A 697 18.84 3.76 10.85
CA GLY A 697 17.51 3.68 11.48
C GLY A 697 16.87 2.32 11.21
N VAL A 698 15.66 2.31 10.65
CA VAL A 698 15.05 1.12 10.04
C VAL A 698 15.56 0.84 8.63
N ALA A 699 16.12 1.86 7.96
CA ALA A 699 16.50 1.77 6.56
C ALA A 699 17.76 0.93 6.31
N GLU A 700 17.74 0.10 5.24
CA GLU A 700 18.87 -0.75 4.84
C GLU A 700 19.18 -0.62 3.33
N VAL A 701 20.47 -0.58 2.97
CA VAL A 701 20.92 -0.56 1.57
C VAL A 701 22.03 -1.57 1.36
N LEU A 702 21.84 -2.44 0.38
CA LEU A 702 22.74 -3.53 0.02
C LEU A 702 23.44 -3.20 -1.30
N ILE A 703 24.76 -2.97 -1.28
CA ILE A 703 25.53 -2.66 -2.50
C ILE A 703 26.34 -3.88 -2.92
N LEU A 704 26.21 -4.32 -4.18
CA LEU A 704 26.95 -5.46 -4.72
C LEU A 704 28.46 -5.28 -4.54
N ARG A 705 29.11 -6.23 -3.87
CA ARG A 705 30.52 -6.12 -3.52
C ARG A 705 31.42 -6.27 -4.75
N SER A 706 32.12 -5.20 -5.08
CA SER A 706 33.12 -5.16 -6.18
C SER A 706 34.54 -5.62 -5.79
N GLU A 707 34.76 -6.06 -4.54
CA GLU A 707 36.04 -6.71 -4.19
C GLU A 707 36.21 -8.02 -4.97
N GLY A 708 37.41 -8.23 -5.51
CA GLY A 708 37.73 -9.40 -6.32
C GLY A 708 37.44 -10.71 -5.57
N PRO A 709 37.00 -11.75 -6.28
CA PRO A 709 36.46 -12.97 -5.69
C PRO A 709 37.50 -13.66 -4.81
N THR A 710 37.06 -14.31 -3.73
CA THR A 710 37.94 -15.01 -2.78
C THR A 710 37.42 -16.41 -2.46
N TRP A 711 38.31 -17.34 -2.14
CA TRP A 711 37.93 -18.70 -1.69
C TRP A 711 37.43 -18.74 -0.23
N ARG A 712 37.12 -17.59 0.37
CA ARG A 712 36.68 -17.46 1.74
C ARG A 712 35.27 -16.88 1.74
N ASN A 713 34.34 -17.54 2.41
CA ASN A 713 32.98 -17.04 2.55
C ASN A 713 33.04 -15.68 3.29
N PRO A 714 32.51 -14.59 2.70
CA PRO A 714 32.57 -13.27 3.28
C PRO A 714 31.49 -13.02 4.36
N VAL A 715 30.51 -13.92 4.50
CA VAL A 715 29.45 -13.90 5.52
C VAL A 715 29.92 -14.65 6.78
N ASP A 716 29.90 -15.99 6.78
CA ASP A 716 30.62 -16.79 7.79
C ASP A 716 31.76 -17.59 7.14
N PRO A 717 33.04 -17.23 7.38
CA PRO A 717 34.22 -17.96 6.89
C PRO A 717 34.31 -19.44 7.28
N LEU A 718 33.50 -19.92 8.23
CA LEU A 718 33.43 -21.34 8.63
C LEU A 718 32.34 -22.12 7.89
N ASP A 719 31.38 -21.43 7.27
CA ASP A 719 30.41 -21.99 6.33
C ASP A 719 31.08 -22.10 4.95
N VAL A 720 31.40 -23.33 4.58
CA VAL A 720 32.20 -23.67 3.39
C VAL A 720 31.30 -23.99 2.21
N ASN A 721 30.10 -24.52 2.44
CA ASN A 721 29.14 -24.84 1.39
C ASN A 721 28.06 -23.76 1.15
N ASN A 722 28.06 -22.68 1.93
CA ASN A 722 27.13 -21.56 1.90
C ASN A 722 25.66 -21.99 2.14
N ASP A 723 25.43 -22.98 3.02
CA ASP A 723 24.08 -23.45 3.37
C ASP A 723 23.47 -22.76 4.60
N GLY A 724 24.22 -21.86 5.25
CA GLY A 724 23.81 -21.12 6.44
C GLY A 724 24.16 -21.81 7.77
N PHE A 725 24.68 -23.05 7.74
CA PHE A 725 24.96 -23.83 8.95
C PHE A 725 26.38 -24.38 8.98
N VAL A 726 27.23 -23.86 9.87
CA VAL A 726 28.56 -24.43 10.15
C VAL A 726 28.41 -25.82 10.80
N VAL A 727 28.51 -26.89 10.01
CA VAL A 727 28.24 -28.28 10.42
C VAL A 727 29.40 -29.22 10.00
N PRO A 728 29.38 -30.53 10.31
CA PRO A 728 30.48 -31.43 9.93
C PRO A 728 30.72 -31.60 8.41
N ILE A 729 29.85 -31.05 7.54
CA ILE A 729 30.04 -31.10 6.08
C ILE A 729 31.15 -30.16 5.63
N ASP A 730 31.26 -28.97 6.22
CA ASP A 730 32.21 -27.92 5.86
C ASP A 730 33.66 -28.38 6.06
N ALA A 731 33.91 -28.97 7.23
CA ALA A 731 35.16 -29.63 7.55
C ALA A 731 35.46 -30.78 6.58
N LEU A 732 34.44 -31.54 6.15
CA LEU A 732 34.59 -32.66 5.24
C LEU A 732 34.88 -32.20 3.80
N VAL A 733 34.30 -31.09 3.34
CA VAL A 733 34.58 -30.47 2.03
C VAL A 733 36.06 -30.07 1.94
N ILE A 734 36.57 -29.35 2.95
CA ILE A 734 38.01 -29.01 3.02
C ILE A 734 38.88 -30.27 3.11
N ILE A 735 38.49 -31.27 3.90
CA ILE A 735 39.25 -32.54 4.02
C ILE A 735 39.31 -33.32 2.70
N ASN A 736 38.22 -33.34 1.92
CA ASN A 736 38.17 -33.99 0.61
C ASN A 736 39.09 -33.28 -0.38
N GLU A 737 39.06 -31.95 -0.44
CA GLU A 737 39.96 -31.17 -1.29
C GLU A 737 41.44 -31.33 -0.88
N LEU A 738 41.75 -31.38 0.42
CA LEU A 738 43.11 -31.66 0.91
C LEU A 738 43.65 -33.03 0.44
N ALA A 739 42.76 -34.01 0.28
CA ALA A 739 43.07 -35.38 -0.12
C ALA A 739 43.20 -35.53 -1.64
N ASP A 740 42.19 -35.09 -2.39
CA ASP A 740 42.07 -35.33 -3.84
C ASP A 740 42.65 -34.20 -4.70
N ARG A 741 42.65 -32.96 -4.19
CA ARG A 741 43.27 -31.76 -4.78
C ARG A 741 42.75 -31.44 -6.18
N VAL A 742 41.45 -31.15 -6.23
CA VAL A 742 40.70 -30.87 -7.46
C VAL A 742 40.83 -29.40 -7.85
N ILE A 743 40.79 -28.50 -6.85
CA ILE A 743 40.83 -27.04 -7.04
C ILE A 743 42.21 -26.47 -6.70
N SER A 744 42.82 -26.92 -5.61
CA SER A 744 44.11 -26.45 -5.10
C SER A 744 45.30 -27.06 -5.84
N SER A 745 46.40 -26.32 -5.88
CA SER A 745 47.67 -26.81 -6.44
C SER A 745 48.27 -27.95 -5.60
N SER A 746 49.29 -28.63 -6.14
CA SER A 746 50.05 -29.65 -5.38
C SER A 746 50.77 -29.11 -4.12
N THR A 747 50.76 -27.79 -3.91
CA THR A 747 51.26 -27.07 -2.74
C THR A 747 50.16 -26.49 -1.83
N GLY A 748 48.88 -26.76 -2.08
CA GLY A 748 47.74 -26.19 -1.34
C GLY A 748 47.32 -24.79 -1.80
N LEU A 749 48.23 -24.03 -2.42
CA LEU A 749 47.93 -22.71 -3.01
C LEU A 749 46.73 -22.82 -3.96
N LEU A 750 45.73 -22.00 -3.71
CA LEU A 750 44.52 -21.88 -4.52
C LEU A 750 44.76 -21.05 -5.79
N PRO A 751 43.98 -21.26 -6.86
CA PRO A 751 44.02 -20.39 -8.04
C PRO A 751 43.40 -19.03 -7.71
N SER A 752 43.72 -18.00 -8.50
CA SER A 752 42.85 -16.82 -8.59
C SER A 752 41.43 -17.28 -8.92
N PRO A 753 40.40 -16.95 -8.11
CA PRO A 753 39.06 -17.44 -8.38
C PRO A 753 38.48 -16.81 -9.66
N PRO A 754 37.57 -17.48 -10.38
CA PRO A 754 36.82 -16.86 -11.46
C PRO A 754 36.02 -15.63 -10.98
N GLU A 755 35.94 -14.60 -11.82
CA GLU A 755 35.25 -13.35 -11.52
C GLU A 755 33.72 -13.52 -11.41
N PRO A 756 33.02 -12.64 -10.65
CA PRO A 756 31.57 -12.71 -10.46
C PRO A 756 30.75 -12.76 -11.77
N PRO A 757 29.52 -13.30 -11.75
CA PRO A 757 28.83 -13.90 -10.59
C PRO A 757 29.19 -15.38 -10.34
N ASN A 758 30.14 -15.95 -11.08
CA ASN A 758 30.33 -17.41 -11.13
C ASN A 758 31.38 -17.94 -10.14
N LEU A 759 31.24 -17.61 -8.85
CA LEU A 759 31.97 -18.28 -7.76
C LEU A 759 31.03 -18.96 -6.74
N PRO A 760 30.27 -20.00 -7.16
CA PRO A 760 29.51 -20.80 -6.22
C PRO A 760 30.43 -21.55 -5.24
N PRO A 761 29.92 -21.98 -4.07
CA PRO A 761 30.65 -22.80 -3.11
C PRO A 761 31.31 -24.04 -3.76
N PRO A 762 32.47 -24.51 -3.25
CA PRO A 762 32.90 -24.33 -1.85
C PRO A 762 33.96 -23.25 -1.57
N PHE A 763 33.81 -22.60 -0.43
CA PHE A 763 34.74 -21.61 0.13
C PHE A 763 35.85 -22.29 0.97
N LEU A 764 36.89 -22.74 0.28
CA LEU A 764 37.95 -23.60 0.81
C LEU A 764 39.04 -22.92 1.68
N ASP A 765 38.97 -21.59 1.89
CA ASP A 765 39.96 -20.79 2.63
C ASP A 765 39.38 -20.01 3.84
N PRO A 766 38.78 -20.67 4.86
CA PRO A 766 38.41 -20.05 6.14
C PRO A 766 39.49 -19.14 6.76
N THR A 767 40.77 -19.49 6.65
CA THR A 767 41.85 -18.69 7.25
C THR A 767 42.14 -17.39 6.49
N GLY A 768 41.85 -17.34 5.19
CA GLY A 768 42.13 -16.22 4.30
C GLY A 768 43.61 -16.08 3.95
N ASP A 769 44.37 -17.19 3.93
CA ASP A 769 45.81 -17.18 3.68
C ASP A 769 46.21 -17.52 2.22
N GLY A 770 45.23 -17.94 1.41
CA GLY A 770 45.37 -18.30 0.00
C GLY A 770 45.67 -19.77 -0.27
N PHE A 771 45.64 -20.63 0.76
CA PHE A 771 45.95 -22.06 0.65
C PHE A 771 44.89 -22.92 1.33
N VAL A 772 44.45 -24.00 0.67
CA VAL A 772 43.73 -25.07 1.37
C VAL A 772 44.73 -25.82 2.24
N SER A 773 44.58 -25.74 3.56
CA SER A 773 45.48 -26.38 4.51
C SER A 773 44.73 -27.17 5.59
N PRO A 774 45.42 -28.07 6.33
CA PRO A 774 44.84 -28.71 7.51
C PRO A 774 44.52 -27.75 8.67
N LEU A 775 44.85 -26.45 8.58
CA LEU A 775 44.44 -25.44 9.55
C LEU A 775 42.99 -25.00 9.33
N ASP A 776 42.56 -24.92 8.07
CA ASP A 776 41.24 -24.44 7.65
C ASP A 776 40.15 -25.41 8.09
N ALA A 777 40.29 -26.70 7.74
CA ALA A 777 39.44 -27.77 8.28
C ALA A 777 39.46 -27.83 9.81
N LEU A 778 40.60 -27.46 10.43
CA LEU A 778 40.74 -27.44 11.88
C LEU A 778 40.06 -26.22 12.52
N GLN A 779 39.84 -25.10 11.83
CA GLN A 779 39.02 -24.00 12.35
C GLN A 779 37.57 -24.46 12.52
N VAL A 780 36.97 -25.00 11.44
CA VAL A 780 35.62 -25.57 11.46
C VAL A 780 35.50 -26.67 12.53
N ILE A 781 36.43 -27.64 12.55
CA ILE A 781 36.41 -28.72 13.55
C ILE A 781 36.54 -28.18 14.99
N ASN A 782 37.30 -27.11 15.23
CA ASN A 782 37.40 -26.51 16.57
C ASN A 782 36.10 -25.79 16.98
N PHE A 783 35.40 -25.15 16.04
CA PHE A 783 34.08 -24.56 16.28
C PHE A 783 33.06 -25.65 16.67
N LEU A 784 32.97 -26.72 15.87
CA LEU A 784 32.10 -27.88 16.13
C LEU A 784 32.43 -28.65 17.43
N ASN A 785 33.65 -28.51 17.95
CA ASN A 785 34.06 -29.12 19.23
C ASN A 785 33.88 -28.18 20.44
N ASN A 786 33.31 -26.98 20.25
CA ASN A 786 32.99 -26.07 21.36
C ASN A 786 31.60 -26.40 21.94
N PRO A 787 31.47 -26.83 23.22
CA PRO A 787 30.18 -27.18 23.82
C PRO A 787 29.27 -25.97 24.13
N GLU A 788 29.66 -24.76 23.72
CA GLU A 788 28.84 -23.53 23.74
C GLU A 788 28.41 -23.08 22.33
N ALA A 789 28.77 -23.80 21.27
CA ALA A 789 28.22 -23.62 19.92
C ALA A 789 27.02 -24.57 19.70
N GLU A 790 25.97 -24.12 19.02
CA GLU A 790 24.69 -24.85 18.92
C GLU A 790 24.68 -25.96 17.83
N GLY A 791 25.82 -26.63 17.63
CA GLY A 791 26.06 -27.55 16.49
C GLY A 791 25.41 -28.94 16.54
N GLU A 792 24.75 -29.35 17.65
CA GLU A 792 24.01 -30.62 17.73
C GLU A 792 22.70 -30.48 18.53
N ALA A 793 21.65 -29.92 17.90
CA ALA A 793 20.27 -29.96 18.41
C ALA A 793 19.18 -30.23 17.33
N ALA A 794 19.46 -29.97 16.05
CA ALA A 794 18.44 -29.84 15.00
C ALA A 794 17.82 -31.16 14.47
N GLU A 795 18.43 -32.32 14.70
CA GLU A 795 17.95 -33.62 14.16
C GLU A 795 16.77 -34.27 14.92
N SER A 796 16.08 -33.56 15.83
CA SER A 796 14.98 -34.19 16.60
C SER A 796 13.80 -33.31 17.07
N SER A 797 13.52 -32.16 16.44
CA SER A 797 12.32 -31.36 16.79
C SER A 797 11.66 -30.58 15.64
N PHE A 798 10.89 -31.28 14.81
CA PHE A 798 9.77 -30.66 14.07
C PHE A 798 8.63 -30.31 15.05
N ALA A 799 8.76 -29.19 15.78
CA ALA A 799 7.68 -28.58 16.56
C ALA A 799 7.99 -27.13 17.00
N HIS A 800 7.49 -26.15 16.23
CA HIS A 800 7.12 -24.79 16.67
C HIS A 800 8.12 -23.98 17.50
N ALA A 801 8.71 -22.96 16.88
CA ALA A 801 9.39 -21.86 17.58
C ALA A 801 8.71 -20.52 17.22
N LEU A 802 8.36 -19.73 18.24
CA LEU A 802 8.33 -18.26 18.23
C LEU A 802 8.57 -17.78 19.68
N PRO A 803 9.04 -16.53 19.89
CA PRO A 803 10.07 -16.28 20.90
C PRO A 803 9.56 -15.67 22.21
N LEU A 804 10.48 -15.48 23.16
CA LEU A 804 10.31 -14.50 24.24
C LEU A 804 11.63 -13.76 24.51
N LEU A 805 11.55 -12.43 24.52
CA LEU A 805 12.70 -11.54 24.54
C LEU A 805 13.48 -11.54 25.87
N SER A 806 14.74 -11.13 25.73
CA SER A 806 15.60 -10.59 26.79
C SER A 806 14.87 -9.63 27.74
N LEU A 807 15.17 -9.71 29.04
CA LEU A 807 15.00 -8.57 29.96
C LEU A 807 16.30 -8.30 30.73
N ALA A 808 16.76 -7.06 30.66
CA ALA A 808 18.13 -6.71 31.03
C ALA A 808 18.31 -6.33 32.53
N ARG A 809 19.48 -6.72 33.05
CA ARG A 809 20.26 -6.04 34.12
C ARG A 809 19.55 -5.59 35.41
N LEU A 810 19.95 -6.19 36.54
CA LEU A 810 20.16 -5.46 37.80
C LEU A 810 21.53 -5.80 38.41
N HIS A 811 22.20 -4.79 38.95
CA HIS A 811 23.59 -4.85 39.43
C HIS A 811 23.68 -4.38 40.92
N PRO A 812 24.82 -4.51 41.61
CA PRO A 812 25.14 -5.67 42.45
C PRO A 812 25.08 -5.42 43.97
N ALA A 813 24.94 -6.48 44.78
CA ALA A 813 25.12 -6.40 46.24
C ALA A 813 25.71 -7.67 46.92
N ALA A 814 26.81 -7.45 47.65
CA ALA A 814 27.25 -8.15 48.88
C ALA A 814 27.19 -9.70 49.02
N LEU A 815 28.34 -10.34 48.86
CA LEU A 815 28.76 -11.45 49.75
C LEU A 815 28.88 -10.93 51.21
N PRO A 816 28.57 -11.72 52.27
CA PRO A 816 29.62 -12.56 52.84
C PRO A 816 29.19 -13.84 53.61
N THR A 817 30.17 -14.72 53.83
CA THR A 817 30.18 -15.91 54.72
C THR A 817 29.27 -17.09 54.31
N GLY A 818 29.68 -18.37 54.39
CA GLY A 818 31.01 -18.91 54.73
C GLY A 818 31.10 -19.53 56.13
N LYS A 819 30.57 -20.75 56.30
CA LYS A 819 30.93 -21.73 57.34
C LYS A 819 30.43 -23.12 56.95
N GLY A 820 31.31 -24.12 56.95
CA GLY A 820 30.96 -25.50 56.66
C GLY A 820 31.58 -26.49 57.65
N ILE A 821 30.84 -27.58 57.90
CA ILE A 821 31.23 -28.83 58.57
C ILE A 821 30.06 -29.81 58.34
N ALA A 822 30.20 -31.14 58.22
CA ALA A 822 31.28 -32.06 57.86
C ALA A 822 30.68 -33.49 57.88
N ALA A 823 31.47 -34.52 57.55
CA ALA A 823 31.16 -35.96 57.68
C ALA A 823 30.20 -36.55 56.59
N GLU A 824 30.33 -37.81 56.13
CA GLU A 824 31.35 -38.82 56.43
C GLU A 824 31.46 -39.94 55.35
N LEU A 825 32.42 -40.86 55.60
CA LEU A 825 32.58 -42.23 55.09
C LEU A 825 33.20 -42.50 53.69
N VAL A 826 33.96 -43.60 53.64
CA VAL A 826 34.70 -44.11 52.47
C VAL A 826 34.65 -45.66 52.43
N ALA A 827 34.24 -46.19 51.27
CA ALA A 827 34.51 -47.52 50.69
C ALA A 827 34.31 -48.84 51.48
N TYR A 828 33.63 -49.81 50.84
CA TYR A 828 34.28 -51.07 50.45
C TYR A 828 33.70 -51.68 49.15
N LYS A 829 34.17 -52.88 48.75
CA LYS A 829 34.11 -53.44 47.38
C LYS A 829 33.75 -54.95 47.37
N LYS A 830 33.34 -55.48 46.19
CA LYS A 830 32.86 -56.86 45.84
C LYS A 830 31.32 -57.05 45.98
N GLU A 831 30.65 -57.96 45.26
CA GLU A 831 31.09 -59.12 44.46
C GLU A 831 30.10 -59.55 43.34
N SER A 832 30.57 -59.95 42.14
CA SER A 832 29.99 -60.95 41.18
C SER A 832 28.51 -60.82 40.67
N GLN A 833 28.05 -61.41 39.54
CA GLN A 833 28.62 -62.43 38.64
C GLN A 833 27.97 -62.43 37.21
N ALA A 834 28.76 -62.76 36.19
CA ALA A 834 28.47 -63.48 34.92
C ALA A 834 27.27 -63.13 33.97
N GLY A 835 27.61 -62.95 32.69
CA GLY A 835 26.71 -63.06 31.52
C GLY A 835 27.51 -62.98 30.18
N VAL A 836 27.52 -64.06 29.38
CA VAL A 836 28.32 -64.24 28.14
C VAL A 836 27.68 -65.37 27.31
N VAL A 837 27.82 -65.52 25.98
CA VAL A 837 28.71 -64.91 24.94
C VAL A 837 27.81 -64.36 23.78
N ALA A 838 28.19 -63.96 22.55
CA ALA A 838 29.35 -64.02 21.62
C ALA A 838 29.08 -63.02 20.44
N ASN A 839 29.89 -62.82 19.39
CA ASN A 839 31.34 -62.65 19.13
C ASN A 839 31.57 -62.64 17.59
N ILE A 840 32.27 -61.62 17.05
CA ILE A 840 33.28 -61.73 15.96
C ILE A 840 32.83 -61.87 14.46
N SER A 841 32.82 -60.71 13.79
CA SER A 841 33.53 -60.30 12.53
C SER A 841 33.43 -60.99 11.15
N ARG A 842 33.28 -60.12 10.13
CA ARG A 842 34.02 -59.99 8.85
C ARG A 842 34.01 -61.09 7.76
N ASP A 843 33.59 -60.64 6.58
CA ASP A 843 34.18 -60.80 5.24
C ASP A 843 34.30 -62.19 4.57
N ALA A 844 33.34 -62.49 3.68
CA ALA A 844 33.59 -63.12 2.38
C ALA A 844 32.45 -62.72 1.40
N PHE A 845 32.64 -61.84 0.41
CA PHE A 845 33.28 -62.01 -0.92
C PHE A 845 32.48 -62.79 -1.99
N PHE A 846 32.27 -62.10 -3.13
CA PHE A 846 31.99 -62.55 -4.51
C PHE A 846 30.56 -62.93 -4.99
N SER A 847 30.23 -62.23 -6.10
CA SER A 847 29.71 -62.71 -7.40
C SER A 847 28.21 -62.95 -7.66
N ASP A 848 27.79 -62.35 -8.77
CA ASP A 848 26.81 -62.77 -9.80
C ASP A 848 25.34 -63.01 -9.42
N GLY A 849 24.42 -62.52 -10.26
CA GLY A 849 22.98 -62.72 -10.07
C GLY A 849 22.02 -62.01 -11.03
N LEU A 850 22.32 -61.90 -12.34
CA LEU A 850 21.33 -61.45 -13.33
C LEU A 850 20.17 -62.46 -13.45
N ALA A 851 18.91 -62.01 -13.39
CA ALA A 851 17.84 -62.33 -14.37
C ALA A 851 16.46 -61.76 -13.97
N GLU A 852 15.72 -61.30 -14.98
CA GLU A 852 14.27 -61.49 -15.27
C GLU A 852 13.28 -61.67 -14.09
N GLY A 853 12.13 -60.99 -14.03
CA GLY A 853 11.43 -60.18 -15.05
C GLY A 853 9.93 -60.51 -15.07
N GLY A 854 9.06 -59.55 -14.76
CA GLY A 854 7.62 -59.77 -14.60
C GLY A 854 6.81 -58.52 -14.92
N ARG A 855 5.73 -58.69 -15.70
CA ARG A 855 4.95 -57.57 -16.27
C ARG A 855 4.09 -56.83 -15.24
N ILE A 856 3.93 -55.54 -15.50
CA ILE A 856 2.85 -54.70 -14.99
C ILE A 856 1.52 -55.14 -15.66
N ASP A 857 0.47 -55.28 -14.87
CA ASP A 857 -0.92 -55.05 -15.28
C ASP A 857 -1.46 -53.97 -14.35
N ALA A 858 -2.08 -52.93 -14.89
CA ALA A 858 -2.43 -51.72 -14.13
C ALA A 858 -3.86 -51.73 -13.61
N ALA A 859 -4.01 -51.38 -12.33
CA ALA A 859 -5.23 -50.85 -11.74
C ALA A 859 -4.79 -49.68 -10.85
N ALA A 860 -5.19 -48.47 -11.21
CA ALA A 860 -4.93 -47.28 -10.41
C ALA A 860 -6.06 -47.09 -9.40
N ASP A 861 -5.70 -46.79 -8.16
CA ASP A 861 -6.18 -45.63 -7.39
C ASP A 861 -5.38 -45.54 -6.07
N ASP A 862 -5.29 -44.32 -5.53
CA ASP A 862 -4.71 -43.88 -4.25
C ASP A 862 -3.18 -43.96 -3.96
N LEU A 863 -2.70 -42.85 -3.39
CA LEU A 863 -1.54 -42.66 -2.52
C LEU A 863 -0.14 -42.97 -3.09
N LEU A 864 0.46 -41.99 -3.77
CA LEU A 864 1.92 -41.90 -3.95
C LEU A 864 2.40 -40.44 -4.06
N GLU A 865 2.58 -39.77 -2.91
CA GLU A 865 3.42 -38.57 -2.80
C GLU A 865 4.27 -38.64 -1.53
N SER A 866 5.56 -38.96 -1.74
CA SER A 866 6.74 -38.62 -0.92
C SER A 866 7.94 -39.50 -1.33
N LEU A 867 9.15 -38.96 -1.19
CA LEU A 867 10.45 -39.65 -1.31
C LEU A 867 10.85 -40.21 -2.69
N GLN A 868 11.06 -39.32 -3.66
CA GLN A 868 12.33 -39.11 -4.41
C GLN A 868 12.09 -37.99 -5.44
N TRP A 869 13.07 -37.20 -5.89
CA TRP A 869 14.47 -37.51 -6.15
C TRP A 869 15.47 -36.49 -5.57
N LEU A 870 16.69 -36.97 -5.33
CA LEU A 870 17.90 -36.17 -5.16
C LEU A 870 18.76 -36.44 -6.41
N TRP A 871 18.83 -35.51 -7.35
CA TRP A 871 19.76 -35.47 -8.51
C TRP A 871 19.71 -34.12 -9.22
#